data_AF-A0A7C3PB46-F1
#
_entry.id   AF-A0A7C3PB46-F1
#
_cell.length_a   1.000
_cell.length_b   1.000
_cell.length_c   1.000
_cell.angle_alpha   90.00
_cell.angle_beta   90.00
_cell.angle_gamma   90.00
#
_symmetry.space_group_name_H-M   'P 1'
#
loop_
_entity.id
_entity.type
_entity.pdbx_description
1 polymer ?
#
loop_
_entity_poly.entity_id
_entity_poly.type
_entity_poly.pdbx_seq_one_letter_code
_entity_poly.pdbx_strand_id
1 'polypeptide(L)'
;KEGTVVSSNTSGISINKMCEGFPKDFEEGFLGTHFFNPPRYMKLLEIIPAKLTSKSIVEKMAEVGEKILGKGVVFAKDTPNFIANRIGAFAMTSVIKTMVEDGYRIEEVDQITGPAMGRPKSATFRTADLVGLDVMAHVTKNLLENLPEKEREYFQPPTFLQQMVKNQWLGQKTKQGFYKKVKGEGKEETLVLDYEKLDYRPQQKVSFPSIEVAKNIEDLRERIKTLVTSPDRGGQFAWKTLKKTLLYSAEKIPEISDDIVNIDRAMKWGYNWELGPFELWDAIGLKSSVKRMEKEGESIPPLVEAFLKKGYDSFYERRDGVTTFFDFGTTQYQEIKEKPEVILLSSLKERRKTVLSNPGASLIDLGDGVACLEFHSKMNTIGADTIQMIRDALKEVGEKFEGLVIGNQAENFSAGANLMLILFEIQDENWEDIERMVKAFQDSLMAVKYFEKPVVAAPFGLTLAGGCEICLACAKMQAAAETYMGLVEVGVGLIPAGGGTKEMLLRSTECIPPEVDADYFPFIRRAFETVGMAKVATSAKEAQKLGFMRATDRISINRDFLIHDAKRAVLDLVRENYRPPRPRKTIKVVGEKGLALLQMGLFYMREGGYISQYDEHVGKKLAYIFSGGHLPDGTEVTEQYILDLEREAFLSLCGEPKTQARIEYMLKTGRPLRN
;
A
#
# COMPACT_ATOMS: atom_id res chain seq x y z
N LYS A 1 -34.93 -14.27 -9.81
CA LYS A 1 -35.29 -15.57 -10.43
C LYS A 1 -34.95 -16.65 -9.41
N GLU A 2 -35.56 -17.82 -9.47
CA GLU A 2 -35.15 -18.95 -8.61
C GLU A 2 -33.64 -19.20 -8.75
N GLY A 3 -32.96 -19.50 -7.64
CA GLY A 3 -31.50 -19.67 -7.60
C GLY A 3 -30.67 -18.40 -7.79
N THR A 4 -31.27 -17.20 -7.76
CA THR A 4 -30.51 -15.92 -7.77
C THR A 4 -29.98 -15.63 -6.37
N VAL A 5 -28.66 -15.47 -6.24
CA VAL A 5 -28.05 -14.99 -4.98
C VAL A 5 -28.38 -13.51 -4.79
N VAL A 6 -28.86 -13.15 -3.59
CA VAL A 6 -29.17 -11.77 -3.21
C VAL A 6 -28.36 -11.42 -1.96
N SER A 7 -27.70 -10.27 -1.95
CA SER A 7 -26.94 -9.84 -0.78
C SER A 7 -27.20 -8.40 -0.35
N SER A 8 -26.94 -8.13 0.93
CA SER A 8 -27.10 -6.81 1.54
C SER A 8 -25.76 -6.25 2.03
N ASN A 9 -25.47 -4.99 1.71
CA ASN A 9 -24.31 -4.23 2.22
C ASN A 9 -24.67 -3.43 3.49
N THR A 10 -25.59 -3.93 4.31
CA THR A 10 -25.91 -3.29 5.59
C THR A 10 -24.71 -3.31 6.53
N SER A 11 -24.62 -2.32 7.42
CA SER A 11 -23.52 -2.14 8.38
C SER A 11 -23.85 -2.63 9.78
N GLY A 12 -25.04 -3.22 10.00
CA GLY A 12 -25.46 -3.76 11.30
C GLY A 12 -26.93 -4.13 11.46
N ILE A 13 -27.77 -4.05 10.41
CA ILE A 13 -29.13 -4.58 10.47
C ILE A 13 -29.07 -6.11 10.32
N SER A 14 -29.84 -6.84 11.12
CA SER A 14 -29.82 -8.31 11.11
C SER A 14 -30.20 -8.90 9.74
N ILE A 15 -29.33 -9.74 9.20
CA ILE A 15 -29.52 -10.49 7.95
C ILE A 15 -30.68 -11.48 8.10
N ASN A 16 -30.81 -12.15 9.26
CA ASN A 16 -31.93 -13.04 9.53
C ASN A 16 -33.28 -12.31 9.47
N LYS A 17 -33.36 -11.10 10.04
CA LYS A 17 -34.59 -10.30 9.98
C LYS A 17 -34.91 -9.81 8.57
N MET A 18 -33.91 -9.62 7.71
CA MET A 18 -34.11 -9.19 6.32
C MET A 18 -34.70 -10.28 5.44
N CYS A 19 -34.39 -11.55 5.69
CA CYS A 19 -34.90 -12.67 4.90
C CYS A 19 -36.14 -13.35 5.51
N GLU A 20 -36.53 -13.00 6.74
CA GLU A 20 -37.69 -13.59 7.41
C GLU A 20 -38.98 -13.41 6.59
N GLY A 21 -39.70 -14.51 6.37
CA GLY A 21 -40.99 -14.51 5.65
C GLY A 21 -40.87 -14.58 4.12
N PHE A 22 -39.65 -14.60 3.57
CA PHE A 22 -39.43 -14.89 2.16
C PHE A 22 -39.51 -16.40 1.86
N PRO A 23 -39.73 -16.82 0.59
CA PRO A 23 -39.68 -18.22 0.21
C PRO A 23 -38.31 -18.87 0.50
N LYS A 24 -38.31 -20.17 0.77
CA LYS A 24 -37.10 -20.92 1.15
C LYS A 24 -35.92 -20.75 0.18
N ASP A 25 -36.17 -20.77 -1.14
CA ASP A 25 -35.12 -20.53 -2.16
C ASP A 25 -34.43 -19.16 -1.97
N PHE A 26 -35.17 -18.13 -1.58
CA PHE A 26 -34.60 -16.82 -1.27
C PHE A 26 -33.81 -16.85 0.04
N GLU A 27 -34.34 -17.47 1.09
CA GLU A 27 -33.64 -17.56 2.39
C GLU A 27 -32.31 -18.33 2.27
N GLU A 28 -32.29 -19.41 1.48
CA GLU A 28 -31.07 -20.16 1.18
C GLU A 28 -30.09 -19.34 0.32
N GLY A 29 -30.60 -18.45 -0.54
CA GLY A 29 -29.86 -17.57 -1.44
C GLY A 29 -29.50 -16.18 -0.91
N PHE A 30 -29.86 -15.85 0.33
CA PHE A 30 -29.67 -14.52 0.91
C PHE A 30 -28.53 -14.48 1.93
N LEU A 31 -27.69 -13.45 1.88
CA LEU A 31 -26.59 -13.24 2.84
C LEU A 31 -26.16 -11.76 2.94
N GLY A 32 -25.42 -11.40 3.98
CA GLY A 32 -24.72 -10.12 4.07
C GLY A 32 -23.39 -10.14 3.32
N THR A 33 -23.10 -9.06 2.60
CA THR A 33 -21.79 -8.77 1.99
C THR A 33 -21.42 -7.34 2.33
N HIS A 34 -20.75 -7.16 3.47
CA HIS A 34 -20.48 -5.83 4.02
C HIS A 34 -19.07 -5.35 3.63
N PHE A 35 -19.05 -4.33 2.76
CA PHE A 35 -17.87 -3.63 2.29
C PHE A 35 -17.57 -2.39 3.14
N PHE A 36 -16.29 -2.07 3.27
CA PHE A 36 -15.82 -0.93 4.06
C PHE A 36 -15.49 0.27 3.16
N ASN A 37 -15.89 1.47 3.57
CA ASN A 37 -15.72 2.68 2.77
C ASN A 37 -14.29 3.26 2.89
N PRO A 38 -13.60 3.62 1.78
CA PRO A 38 -14.00 3.43 0.38
C PRO A 38 -13.82 1.97 -0.11
N PRO A 39 -14.86 1.36 -0.73
CA PRO A 39 -14.85 -0.06 -1.08
C PRO A 39 -13.82 -0.43 -2.15
N ARG A 40 -13.27 0.54 -2.88
CA ARG A 40 -12.15 0.30 -3.79
C ARG A 40 -10.86 -0.05 -3.02
N TYR A 41 -10.53 0.72 -1.99
CA TYR A 41 -9.24 0.66 -1.29
C TYR A 41 -9.24 -0.24 -0.07
N MET A 42 -10.37 -0.35 0.63
CA MET A 42 -10.46 -1.19 1.84
C MET A 42 -10.42 -2.67 1.46
N LYS A 43 -9.58 -3.44 2.14
CA LYS A 43 -9.36 -4.86 1.84
C LYS A 43 -10.52 -5.74 2.31
N LEU A 44 -11.17 -5.38 3.41
CA LEU A 44 -12.17 -6.22 4.08
C LEU A 44 -13.48 -6.36 3.29
N LEU A 45 -13.96 -7.60 3.20
CA LEU A 45 -15.34 -7.98 2.93
C LEU A 45 -15.80 -8.93 4.04
N GLU A 46 -16.79 -8.52 4.83
CA GLU A 46 -17.45 -9.43 5.77
C GLU A 46 -18.57 -10.17 5.04
N ILE A 47 -18.54 -11.51 5.10
CA ILE A 47 -19.64 -12.37 4.64
C ILE A 47 -20.43 -12.82 5.87
N ILE A 48 -21.73 -12.54 5.85
CA ILE A 48 -22.63 -12.77 6.98
C ILE A 48 -23.77 -13.69 6.56
N PRO A 49 -23.67 -15.02 6.74
CA PRO A 49 -24.77 -15.92 6.44
C PRO A 49 -25.94 -15.71 7.42
N ALA A 50 -27.16 -15.73 6.88
CA ALA A 50 -28.36 -16.01 7.67
C ALA A 50 -28.37 -17.49 8.09
N LYS A 51 -29.28 -17.84 9.00
CA LYS A 51 -29.42 -19.21 9.54
C LYS A 51 -29.65 -20.27 8.46
N LEU A 52 -30.36 -19.92 7.40
CA LEU A 52 -30.71 -20.83 6.30
C LEU A 52 -29.83 -20.66 5.06
N THR A 53 -28.91 -19.69 5.04
CA THR A 53 -28.03 -19.46 3.90
C THR A 53 -27.24 -20.73 3.56
N SER A 54 -27.27 -21.14 2.29
CA SER A 54 -26.53 -22.30 1.83
C SER A 54 -25.02 -22.10 1.95
N LYS A 55 -24.31 -23.10 2.48
CA LYS A 55 -22.84 -23.10 2.58
C LYS A 55 -22.16 -22.95 1.22
N SER A 56 -22.69 -23.57 0.17
CA SER A 56 -22.13 -23.45 -1.18
C SER A 56 -22.24 -22.03 -1.73
N ILE A 57 -23.27 -21.28 -1.33
CA ILE A 57 -23.43 -19.86 -1.70
C ILE A 57 -22.43 -19.00 -0.93
N VAL A 58 -22.23 -19.26 0.36
CA VAL A 58 -21.20 -18.59 1.17
C VAL A 58 -19.80 -18.80 0.56
N GLU A 59 -19.43 -20.04 0.24
CA GLU A 59 -18.15 -20.38 -0.39
C GLU A 59 -17.98 -19.70 -1.76
N LYS A 60 -19.02 -19.72 -2.59
CA LYS A 60 -18.99 -19.07 -3.91
C LYS A 60 -18.87 -17.55 -3.80
N MET A 61 -19.56 -16.93 -2.85
CA MET A 61 -19.46 -15.49 -2.61
C MET A 61 -18.09 -15.11 -2.05
N ALA A 62 -17.48 -15.96 -1.22
CA ALA A 62 -16.10 -15.78 -0.78
C ALA A 62 -15.13 -15.84 -1.98
N GLU A 63 -15.27 -16.84 -2.85
CA GLU A 63 -14.44 -16.96 -4.05
C GLU A 63 -14.58 -15.75 -4.99
N VAL A 64 -15.81 -15.26 -5.19
CA VAL A 64 -16.07 -14.03 -5.98
C VAL A 64 -15.40 -12.82 -5.30
N GLY A 65 -15.54 -12.67 -3.99
CA GLY A 65 -14.91 -11.62 -3.20
C GLY A 65 -13.39 -11.62 -3.37
N GLU A 66 -12.77 -12.79 -3.24
CA GLU A 66 -11.31 -12.95 -3.29
C GLU A 66 -10.76 -12.83 -4.71
N LYS A 67 -11.31 -13.57 -5.69
CA LYS A 67 -10.73 -13.70 -7.03
C LYS A 67 -11.17 -12.62 -8.01
N ILE A 68 -12.42 -12.17 -7.91
CA ILE A 68 -13.00 -11.19 -8.86
C ILE A 68 -12.93 -9.77 -8.29
N LEU A 69 -13.23 -9.59 -7.00
CA LEU A 69 -13.26 -8.27 -6.37
C LEU A 69 -11.96 -7.90 -5.66
N GLY A 70 -11.04 -8.86 -5.45
CA GLY A 70 -9.74 -8.62 -4.81
C GLY A 70 -9.83 -8.29 -3.31
N LYS A 71 -10.84 -8.80 -2.62
CA LYS A 71 -11.07 -8.58 -1.19
C LYS A 71 -10.46 -9.68 -0.32
N GLY A 72 -10.07 -9.31 0.88
CA GLY A 72 -9.87 -10.24 1.98
C GLY A 72 -11.23 -10.54 2.62
N VAL A 73 -11.61 -11.81 2.64
CA VAL A 73 -12.90 -12.25 3.16
C VAL A 73 -12.76 -12.70 4.60
N VAL A 74 -13.68 -12.27 5.46
CA VAL A 74 -13.88 -12.83 6.79
C VAL A 74 -15.33 -13.27 6.94
N PHE A 75 -15.56 -14.27 7.79
CA PHE A 75 -16.89 -14.79 8.09
C PHE A 75 -17.36 -14.23 9.43
N ALA A 76 -18.45 -13.47 9.41
CA ALA A 76 -19.07 -12.90 10.59
C ALA A 76 -20.42 -13.54 10.89
N LYS A 77 -20.80 -13.60 12.16
CA LYS A 77 -22.15 -14.01 12.57
C LYS A 77 -23.11 -12.84 12.45
N ASP A 78 -24.40 -13.16 12.28
CA ASP A 78 -25.47 -12.16 12.25
C ASP A 78 -25.75 -11.59 13.65
N THR A 79 -24.85 -10.74 14.12
CA THR A 79 -24.93 -10.00 15.38
C THR A 79 -24.88 -8.49 15.10
N PRO A 80 -25.36 -7.62 16.01
CA PRO A 80 -25.32 -6.18 15.81
C PRO A 80 -23.92 -5.68 15.43
N ASN A 81 -23.79 -5.03 14.27
CA ASN A 81 -22.54 -4.54 13.69
C ASN A 81 -21.43 -5.59 13.42
N PHE A 82 -21.78 -6.87 13.31
CA PHE A 82 -20.89 -7.96 12.86
C PHE A 82 -19.56 -8.02 13.65
N ILE A 83 -18.41 -8.03 12.97
CA ILE A 83 -17.09 -8.09 13.62
C ILE A 83 -16.45 -6.70 13.71
N ALA A 84 -16.05 -6.13 12.58
CA ALA A 84 -15.15 -4.99 12.57
C ALA A 84 -15.84 -3.75 13.17
N ASN A 85 -17.09 -3.47 12.78
CA ASN A 85 -17.82 -2.32 13.32
C ASN A 85 -18.12 -2.49 14.81
N ARG A 86 -18.34 -3.73 15.29
CA ARG A 86 -18.54 -4.04 16.72
C ARG A 86 -17.31 -3.69 17.54
N ILE A 87 -16.16 -4.26 17.19
CA ILE A 87 -14.89 -4.04 17.91
C ILE A 87 -14.37 -2.62 17.72
N GLY A 88 -14.45 -2.08 16.49
CA GLY A 88 -14.01 -0.72 16.17
C GLY A 88 -14.80 0.36 16.89
N ALA A 89 -16.13 0.25 16.96
CA ALA A 89 -16.95 1.18 17.74
C ALA A 89 -16.63 1.11 19.24
N PHE A 90 -16.40 -0.09 19.77
CA PHE A 90 -16.01 -0.26 21.18
C PHE A 90 -14.65 0.39 21.47
N ALA A 91 -13.65 0.12 20.64
CA ALA A 91 -12.31 0.67 20.78
C ALA A 91 -12.34 2.20 20.75
N MET A 92 -13.10 2.78 19.81
CA MET A 92 -13.24 4.23 19.66
C MET A 92 -13.94 4.86 20.86
N THR A 93 -15.09 4.34 21.28
CA THR A 93 -15.80 4.87 22.45
C THR A 93 -14.97 4.73 23.73
N SER A 94 -14.23 3.63 23.89
CA SER A 94 -13.31 3.44 25.02
C SER A 94 -12.20 4.48 25.04
N VAL A 95 -11.61 4.81 23.89
CA VAL A 95 -10.60 5.87 23.77
C VAL A 95 -11.19 7.23 24.15
N ILE A 96 -12.38 7.57 23.66
CA ILE A 96 -13.00 8.88 23.94
C ILE A 96 -13.40 9.00 25.42
N LYS A 97 -13.97 7.95 26.01
CA LYS A 97 -14.30 7.95 27.45
C LYS A 97 -13.06 8.13 28.31
N THR A 98 -12.01 7.36 28.03
CA THR A 98 -10.75 7.48 28.77
C THR A 98 -10.05 8.82 28.53
N MET A 99 -10.19 9.42 27.34
CA MET A 99 -9.74 10.80 27.10
C MET A 99 -10.40 11.79 28.05
N VAL A 100 -11.73 11.71 28.19
CA VAL A 100 -12.49 12.60 29.08
C VAL A 100 -12.19 12.33 30.55
N GLU A 101 -12.19 11.06 30.97
CA GLU A 101 -11.92 10.64 32.36
C GLU A 101 -10.57 11.16 32.88
N ASP A 102 -9.54 11.08 32.03
CA ASP A 102 -8.17 11.35 32.45
C ASP A 102 -7.65 12.72 31.95
N GLY A 103 -8.50 13.51 31.28
CA GLY A 103 -8.21 14.89 30.85
C GLY A 103 -7.20 15.02 29.71
N TYR A 104 -7.31 14.23 28.65
CA TYR A 104 -6.41 14.30 27.48
C TYR A 104 -6.95 15.22 26.39
N ARG A 105 -6.07 15.96 25.72
CA ARG A 105 -6.43 16.73 24.52
C ARG A 105 -6.54 15.82 23.30
N ILE A 106 -7.34 16.22 22.32
CA ILE A 106 -7.55 15.46 21.07
C ILE A 106 -6.24 15.15 20.36
N GLU A 107 -5.35 16.14 20.20
CA GLU A 107 -4.06 15.93 19.55
C GLU A 107 -3.09 15.06 20.36
N GLU A 108 -3.31 14.92 21.68
CA GLU A 108 -2.53 13.99 22.50
C GLU A 108 -2.95 12.54 22.23
N VAL A 109 -4.26 12.29 22.21
CA VAL A 109 -4.82 10.98 21.88
C VAL A 109 -4.43 10.54 20.48
N ASP A 110 -4.49 11.43 19.49
CA ASP A 110 -4.10 11.09 18.11
C ASP A 110 -2.60 10.80 17.98
N GLN A 111 -1.76 11.44 18.79
CA GLN A 111 -0.33 11.13 18.83
C GLN A 111 -0.08 9.73 19.39
N ILE A 112 -0.83 9.32 20.42
CA ILE A 112 -0.69 8.01 21.08
C ILE A 112 -1.30 6.88 20.22
N THR A 113 -2.52 7.09 19.72
CA THR A 113 -3.34 6.08 19.04
C THR A 113 -3.07 5.94 17.53
N GLY A 114 -2.01 6.56 17.04
CA GLY A 114 -1.56 6.49 15.64
C GLY A 114 -0.49 5.40 15.40
N PRO A 115 0.55 5.68 14.58
CA PRO A 115 1.56 4.69 14.19
C PRO A 115 2.32 4.01 15.34
N ALA A 116 2.45 4.67 16.50
CA ALA A 116 3.09 4.10 17.68
C ALA A 116 2.35 2.85 18.19
N MET A 117 1.02 2.78 17.98
CA MET A 117 0.18 1.61 18.30
C MET A 117 -0.09 0.71 17.08
N GLY A 118 0.62 0.89 15.96
CA GLY A 118 0.37 0.14 14.73
C GLY A 118 -0.97 0.48 14.08
N ARG A 119 -1.37 1.75 14.13
CA ARG A 119 -2.62 2.27 13.55
C ARG A 119 -2.32 3.32 12.48
N PRO A 120 -3.28 3.63 11.57
CA PRO A 120 -3.06 4.62 10.51
C PRO A 120 -2.64 6.00 11.03
N LYS A 121 -1.97 6.79 10.19
CA LYS A 121 -1.54 8.17 10.53
C LYS A 121 -2.70 9.12 10.87
N SER A 122 -3.92 8.78 10.48
CA SER A 122 -5.16 9.49 10.86
C SER A 122 -5.61 9.18 12.30
N ALA A 123 -5.00 8.22 12.98
CA ALA A 123 -5.24 7.89 14.39
C ALA A 123 -6.74 7.77 14.72
N THR A 124 -7.20 8.32 15.84
CA THR A 124 -8.59 8.18 16.28
C THR A 124 -9.47 9.30 15.72
N PHE A 125 -9.15 10.55 16.00
CA PHE A 125 -10.01 11.69 15.75
C PHE A 125 -9.94 12.21 14.32
N ARG A 126 -8.76 12.22 13.66
CA ARG A 126 -8.74 12.52 12.21
C ARG A 126 -9.45 11.45 11.39
N THR A 127 -9.42 10.18 11.83
CA THR A 127 -10.23 9.11 11.21
C THR A 127 -11.72 9.37 11.40
N ALA A 128 -12.15 9.74 12.60
CA ALA A 128 -13.54 10.12 12.85
C ALA A 128 -13.98 11.31 11.98
N ASP A 129 -13.13 12.34 11.81
CA ASP A 129 -13.40 13.46 10.92
C ASP A 129 -13.43 13.06 9.44
N LEU A 130 -12.59 12.11 9.02
CA LEU A 130 -12.56 11.61 7.63
C LEU A 130 -13.82 10.81 7.29
N VAL A 131 -14.25 9.93 8.20
CA VAL A 131 -15.45 9.08 8.02
C VAL A 131 -16.74 9.90 8.18
N GLY A 132 -16.77 10.77 9.18
CA GLY A 132 -17.92 11.59 9.56
C GLY A 132 -18.54 11.17 10.89
N LEU A 133 -18.79 12.16 11.76
CA LEU A 133 -19.29 11.93 13.12
C LEU A 133 -20.76 11.47 13.16
N ASP A 134 -21.55 11.79 12.14
CA ASP A 134 -22.92 11.29 11.96
C ASP A 134 -22.96 9.80 11.61
N VAL A 135 -22.01 9.33 10.79
CA VAL A 135 -21.86 7.89 10.49
C VAL A 135 -21.50 7.15 11.77
N MET A 136 -20.56 7.69 12.55
CA MET A 136 -20.23 7.15 13.86
C MET A 136 -21.46 7.12 14.79
N ALA A 137 -22.24 8.20 14.84
CA ALA A 137 -23.47 8.26 15.65
C ALA A 137 -24.50 7.22 15.21
N HIS A 138 -24.65 6.98 13.90
CA HIS A 138 -25.55 5.95 13.36
C HIS A 138 -25.11 4.53 13.77
N VAL A 139 -23.82 4.21 13.64
CA VAL A 139 -23.24 2.92 14.06
C VAL A 139 -23.45 2.69 15.56
N THR A 140 -23.19 3.70 16.38
CA THR A 140 -23.41 3.65 17.84
C THR A 140 -24.89 3.51 18.19
N LYS A 141 -25.79 4.23 17.50
CA LYS A 141 -27.23 4.13 17.71
C LYS A 141 -27.75 2.72 17.46
N ASN A 142 -27.32 2.07 16.38
CA ASN A 142 -27.71 0.68 16.09
C ASN A 142 -27.32 -0.27 17.23
N LEU A 143 -26.12 -0.10 17.80
CA LEU A 143 -25.66 -0.87 18.96
C LEU A 143 -26.53 -0.62 20.19
N LEU A 144 -26.81 0.65 20.52
CA LEU A 144 -27.63 0.99 21.68
C LEU A 144 -29.05 0.43 21.57
N GLU A 145 -29.61 0.32 20.36
CA GLU A 145 -30.96 -0.22 20.14
C GLU A 145 -31.01 -1.75 20.17
N ASN A 146 -29.96 -2.43 19.70
CA ASN A 146 -30.01 -3.88 19.44
C ASN A 146 -29.21 -4.74 20.43
N LEU A 147 -28.46 -4.14 21.36
CA LEU A 147 -27.69 -4.89 22.36
C LEU A 147 -28.44 -5.10 23.68
N PRO A 148 -28.02 -6.09 24.49
CA PRO A 148 -28.42 -6.20 25.89
C PRO A 148 -28.01 -4.95 26.69
N GLU A 149 -28.81 -4.59 27.70
CA GLU A 149 -28.64 -3.37 28.49
C GLU A 149 -27.23 -3.21 29.07
N LYS A 150 -26.65 -4.30 29.63
CA LYS A 150 -25.29 -4.30 30.19
C LYS A 150 -24.23 -3.89 29.17
N GLU A 151 -24.39 -4.27 27.89
CA GLU A 151 -23.42 -3.93 26.85
C GLU A 151 -23.63 -2.54 26.27
N ARG A 152 -24.83 -1.96 26.38
CA ARG A 152 -25.12 -0.60 25.88
C ARG A 152 -24.28 0.45 26.60
N GLU A 153 -23.97 0.23 27.87
CA GLU A 153 -23.16 1.15 28.66
C GLU A 153 -21.81 1.42 28.00
N TYR A 154 -21.17 0.40 27.39
CA TYR A 154 -19.91 0.56 26.68
C TYR A 154 -19.96 1.58 25.55
N PHE A 155 -21.11 1.69 24.87
CA PHE A 155 -21.28 2.47 23.66
C PHE A 155 -21.86 3.86 23.88
N GLN A 156 -22.23 4.23 25.12
CA GLN A 156 -22.78 5.56 25.40
C GLN A 156 -21.79 6.68 25.01
N PRO A 157 -22.13 7.56 24.05
CA PRO A 157 -21.24 8.63 23.63
C PRO A 157 -21.24 9.77 24.66
N PRO A 158 -20.08 10.39 24.94
CA PRO A 158 -20.02 11.56 25.82
C PRO A 158 -20.87 12.73 25.30
N THR A 159 -21.33 13.58 26.21
CA THR A 159 -22.24 14.70 25.92
C THR A 159 -21.72 15.64 24.84
N PHE A 160 -20.42 15.96 24.86
CA PHE A 160 -19.82 16.87 23.89
C PHE A 160 -19.94 16.34 22.45
N LEU A 161 -19.82 15.02 22.25
CA LEU A 161 -19.92 14.40 20.93
C LEU A 161 -21.35 14.51 20.37
N GLN A 162 -22.35 14.36 21.23
CA GLN A 162 -23.75 14.55 20.86
C GLN A 162 -24.02 16.01 20.44
N GLN A 163 -23.40 16.98 21.13
CA GLN A 163 -23.48 18.40 20.78
C GLN A 163 -22.79 18.71 19.44
N MET A 164 -21.64 18.09 19.15
CA MET A 164 -20.97 18.24 17.85
C MET A 164 -21.87 17.81 16.69
N VAL A 165 -22.54 16.64 16.82
CA VAL A 165 -23.47 16.14 15.80
C VAL A 165 -24.67 17.09 15.65
N LYS A 166 -25.23 17.56 16.77
CA LYS A 166 -26.32 18.55 16.77
C LYS A 166 -25.91 19.85 16.07
N ASN A 167 -24.67 20.29 16.25
CA ASN A 167 -24.11 21.50 15.65
C ASN A 167 -23.62 21.32 14.20
N GLN A 168 -23.82 20.14 13.60
CA GLN A 168 -23.32 19.81 12.25
C GLN A 168 -21.79 19.91 12.10
N TRP A 169 -21.04 19.66 13.18
CA TRP A 169 -19.58 19.54 13.13
C TRP A 169 -19.20 18.11 12.78
N LEU A 170 -19.45 17.73 11.52
CA LEU A 170 -19.41 16.34 11.03
C LEU A 170 -18.06 15.94 10.42
N GLY A 171 -16.99 16.69 10.66
CA GLY A 171 -15.66 16.38 10.16
C GLY A 171 -15.31 17.05 8.83
N GLN A 172 -14.52 16.37 8.00
CA GLN A 172 -13.95 16.93 6.77
C GLN A 172 -15.03 17.36 5.76
N LYS A 173 -16.15 16.63 5.69
CA LYS A 173 -17.26 16.93 4.78
C LYS A 173 -17.96 18.27 5.08
N THR A 174 -17.95 18.69 6.34
CA THR A 174 -18.44 20.00 6.80
C THR A 174 -17.30 20.98 7.09
N LYS A 175 -16.05 20.62 6.75
CA LYS A 175 -14.81 21.37 7.02
C LYS A 175 -14.57 21.67 8.51
N GLN A 176 -15.29 20.99 9.39
CA GLN A 176 -15.34 21.26 10.83
C GLN A 176 -15.79 20.00 11.58
N GLY A 177 -14.95 19.52 12.50
CA GLY A 177 -15.19 18.37 13.39
C GLY A 177 -14.28 18.43 14.61
N PHE A 178 -13.52 17.39 14.90
CA PHE A 178 -12.46 17.48 15.92
C PHE A 178 -11.34 18.44 15.51
N TYR A 179 -11.11 18.54 14.20
CA TYR A 179 -10.19 19.48 13.57
C TYR A 179 -10.94 20.44 12.66
N LYS A 180 -10.41 21.67 12.53
CA LYS A 180 -10.91 22.71 11.61
C LYS A 180 -9.73 23.42 10.98
N LYS A 181 -9.73 23.50 9.65
CA LYS A 181 -8.69 24.26 8.93
C LYS A 181 -9.18 25.66 8.60
N VAL A 182 -8.36 26.67 8.92
CA VAL A 182 -8.63 28.07 8.63
C VAL A 182 -7.51 28.65 7.77
N LYS A 183 -7.86 29.51 6.82
CA LYS A 183 -6.88 30.25 6.01
C LYS A 183 -6.67 31.63 6.65
N GLY A 184 -5.50 31.83 7.25
CA GLY A 184 -5.01 33.15 7.71
C GLY A 184 -4.09 33.80 6.66
N GLU A 185 -3.40 34.89 7.04
CA GLU A 185 -2.46 35.70 6.24
C GLU A 185 -1.41 34.88 5.44
N GLY A 186 -1.83 34.22 4.36
CA GLY A 186 -0.99 33.35 3.53
C GLY A 186 -0.60 31.99 4.15
N LYS A 187 -1.10 31.64 5.35
CA LYS A 187 -0.83 30.35 6.02
C LYS A 187 -2.11 29.61 6.40
N GLU A 188 -2.13 28.31 6.13
CA GLU A 188 -3.20 27.41 6.57
C GLU A 188 -2.92 27.00 8.02
N GLU A 189 -3.81 27.36 8.94
CA GLU A 189 -3.72 26.98 10.35
C GLU A 189 -4.73 25.86 10.65
N THR A 190 -4.30 24.88 11.44
CA THR A 190 -5.18 23.81 11.94
C THR A 190 -5.57 24.12 13.37
N LEU A 191 -6.87 24.28 13.59
CA LEU A 191 -7.48 24.39 14.90
C LEU A 191 -8.00 23.03 15.36
N VAL A 192 -8.03 22.82 16.68
CA VAL A 192 -8.48 21.60 17.34
C VAL A 192 -9.56 21.95 18.35
N LEU A 193 -10.56 21.09 18.47
CA LEU A 193 -11.64 21.24 19.44
C LEU A 193 -11.11 21.14 20.88
N ASP A 194 -11.47 22.11 21.69
CA ASP A 194 -11.50 22.03 23.15
C ASP A 194 -12.88 21.47 23.54
N TYR A 195 -12.93 20.19 23.92
CA TYR A 195 -14.19 19.49 24.17
C TYR A 195 -14.90 19.94 25.45
N GLU A 196 -14.19 20.62 26.36
CA GLU A 196 -14.78 21.17 27.59
C GLU A 196 -15.50 22.49 27.30
N LYS A 197 -14.91 23.34 26.47
CA LYS A 197 -15.47 24.64 26.09
C LYS A 197 -16.38 24.58 24.86
N LEU A 198 -16.32 23.49 24.10
CA LEU A 198 -16.94 23.35 22.77
C LEU A 198 -16.52 24.48 21.83
N ASP A 199 -15.25 24.85 21.84
CA ASP A 199 -14.67 25.86 20.97
C ASP A 199 -13.33 25.38 20.37
N TYR A 200 -12.79 26.11 19.41
CA TYR A 200 -11.57 25.74 18.71
C TYR A 200 -10.39 26.57 19.17
N ARG A 201 -9.25 25.90 19.37
CA ARG A 201 -7.98 26.54 19.69
C ARG A 201 -6.89 26.12 18.70
N PRO A 202 -5.79 26.89 18.56
CA PRO A 202 -4.65 26.46 17.77
C PRO A 202 -4.13 25.09 18.20
N GLN A 203 -3.78 24.24 17.22
CA GLN A 203 -3.16 22.95 17.48
C GLN A 203 -1.81 23.15 18.18
N GLN A 204 -1.58 22.39 19.26
CA GLN A 204 -0.31 22.42 19.97
C GLN A 204 0.59 21.25 19.57
N LYS A 205 1.91 21.45 19.65
CA LYS A 205 2.87 20.35 19.47
C LYS A 205 2.82 19.45 20.69
N VAL A 206 2.58 18.16 20.47
CA VAL A 206 2.56 17.13 21.52
C VAL A 206 3.81 16.27 21.40
N SER A 207 4.40 15.92 22.54
CA SER A 207 5.45 14.92 22.65
C SER A 207 5.26 14.12 23.94
N PHE A 208 5.50 12.81 23.86
CA PHE A 208 5.51 11.90 25.00
C PHE A 208 6.83 11.11 24.96
N PRO A 209 7.54 10.96 26.09
CA PRO A 209 8.78 10.19 26.13
C PRO A 209 8.63 8.77 25.57
N SER A 210 7.53 8.09 25.89
CA SER A 210 7.23 6.74 25.38
C SER A 210 7.11 6.68 23.86
N ILE A 211 6.53 7.70 23.25
CA ILE A 211 6.34 7.76 21.79
C ILE A 211 7.67 8.05 21.09
N GLU A 212 8.50 8.92 21.65
CA GLU A 212 9.84 9.18 21.08
C GLU A 212 10.73 7.94 21.13
N VAL A 213 10.64 7.15 22.20
CA VAL A 213 11.31 5.83 22.27
C VAL A 213 10.72 4.87 21.24
N ALA A 214 9.38 4.74 21.19
CA ALA A 214 8.69 3.84 20.29
C ALA A 214 9.01 4.10 18.80
N LYS A 215 9.22 5.37 18.40
CA LYS A 215 9.57 5.74 17.02
C LYS A 215 10.89 5.13 16.53
N ASN A 216 11.82 4.81 17.43
CA ASN A 216 13.12 4.23 17.09
C ASN A 216 13.12 2.70 17.07
N ILE A 217 11.96 2.07 17.31
CA ILE A 217 11.82 0.61 17.30
C ILE A 217 11.17 0.20 15.97
N GLU A 218 11.92 -0.54 15.16
CA GLU A 218 11.46 -1.03 13.87
C GLU A 218 10.44 -2.18 14.02
N ASP A 219 10.71 -3.13 14.93
CA ASP A 219 9.79 -4.22 15.21
C ASP A 219 8.51 -3.72 15.89
N LEU A 220 7.38 -3.96 15.23
CA LEU A 220 6.08 -3.49 15.68
C LEU A 220 5.67 -4.08 17.04
N ARG A 221 5.97 -5.35 17.28
CA ARG A 221 5.54 -6.05 18.50
C ARG A 221 6.26 -5.46 19.71
N GLU A 222 7.57 -5.30 19.62
CA GLU A 222 8.39 -4.66 20.65
C GLU A 222 8.07 -3.17 20.81
N ARG A 223 7.74 -2.47 19.71
CA ARG A 223 7.31 -1.07 19.74
C ARG A 223 6.05 -0.88 20.60
N ILE A 224 5.02 -1.68 20.33
CA ILE A 224 3.74 -1.59 21.05
C ILE A 224 3.93 -1.99 22.52
N LYS A 225 4.65 -3.08 22.77
CA LYS A 225 4.97 -3.53 24.13
C LYS A 225 5.70 -2.46 24.94
N THR A 226 6.71 -1.82 24.35
CA THR A 226 7.45 -0.73 24.98
C THR A 226 6.53 0.45 25.31
N LEU A 227 5.66 0.86 24.38
CA LEU A 227 4.69 1.93 24.61
C LEU A 227 3.76 1.62 25.80
N VAL A 228 3.10 0.47 25.83
CA VAL A 228 2.08 0.17 26.86
C VAL A 228 2.66 -0.20 28.24
N THR A 229 3.96 -0.50 28.29
CA THR A 229 4.68 -0.73 29.55
C THR A 229 5.30 0.56 30.10
N SER A 230 5.31 1.64 29.31
CA SER A 230 5.90 2.90 29.74
C SER A 230 5.08 3.57 30.85
N PRO A 231 5.73 4.12 31.90
CA PRO A 231 5.05 4.68 33.05
C PRO A 231 4.56 6.12 32.84
N ASP A 232 4.92 6.76 31.73
CA ASP A 232 4.50 8.14 31.44
C ASP A 232 3.03 8.20 31.03
N ARG A 233 2.51 9.43 30.93
CA ARG A 233 1.11 9.70 30.57
C ARG A 233 0.71 9.03 29.24
N GLY A 234 1.59 9.06 28.22
CA GLY A 234 1.32 8.41 26.94
C GLY A 234 1.18 6.89 27.05
N GLY A 235 2.09 6.22 27.76
CA GLY A 235 2.05 4.77 27.97
C GLY A 235 0.86 4.31 28.82
N GLN A 236 0.49 5.08 29.85
CA GLN A 236 -0.68 4.80 30.68
C GLN A 236 -1.99 4.83 29.87
N PHE A 237 -2.16 5.85 29.01
CA PHE A 237 -3.32 5.95 28.12
C PHE A 237 -3.37 4.80 27.11
N ALA A 238 -2.24 4.49 26.48
CA ALA A 238 -2.13 3.40 25.53
C ALA A 238 -2.50 2.06 26.17
N TRP A 239 -2.00 1.77 27.38
CA TRP A 239 -2.37 0.58 28.13
C TRP A 239 -3.85 0.55 28.48
N LYS A 240 -4.39 1.62 29.08
CA LYS A 240 -5.77 1.67 29.57
C LYS A 240 -6.79 1.45 28.46
N THR A 241 -6.52 1.97 27.26
CA THR A 241 -7.40 1.81 26.08
C THR A 241 -7.20 0.47 25.37
N LEU A 242 -5.95 -0.01 25.27
CA LEU A 242 -5.66 -1.30 24.66
C LEU A 242 -6.26 -2.44 25.48
N LYS A 243 -6.05 -2.49 26.81
CA LYS A 243 -6.57 -3.58 27.65
C LYS A 243 -8.08 -3.77 27.53
N LYS A 244 -8.84 -2.66 27.53
CA LYS A 244 -10.31 -2.69 27.36
C LYS A 244 -10.69 -3.34 26.04
N THR A 245 -9.99 -2.97 24.97
CA THR A 245 -10.22 -3.50 23.62
C THR A 245 -9.91 -5.00 23.53
N LEU A 246 -8.83 -5.44 24.17
CA LEU A 246 -8.43 -6.85 24.21
C LEU A 246 -9.45 -7.71 24.96
N LEU A 247 -9.83 -7.29 26.17
CA LEU A 247 -10.82 -7.97 27.00
C LEU A 247 -12.15 -8.09 26.25
N TYR A 248 -12.65 -6.98 25.70
CA TYR A 248 -13.88 -6.97 24.92
C TYR A 248 -13.82 -7.89 23.70
N SER A 249 -12.72 -7.87 22.95
CA SER A 249 -12.57 -8.74 21.77
C SER A 249 -12.63 -10.23 22.15
N ALA A 250 -12.04 -10.61 23.27
CA ALA A 250 -12.10 -11.99 23.78
C ALA A 250 -13.47 -12.37 24.34
N GLU A 251 -14.22 -11.44 24.96
CA GLU A 251 -15.60 -11.68 25.39
C GLU A 251 -16.55 -11.94 24.22
N LYS A 252 -16.24 -11.39 23.03
CA LYS A 252 -17.08 -11.54 21.84
C LYS A 252 -16.84 -12.84 21.07
N ILE A 253 -15.94 -13.71 21.52
CA ILE A 253 -15.82 -15.07 20.96
C ILE A 253 -16.64 -16.06 21.78
N PRO A 254 -17.43 -16.94 21.16
CA PRO A 254 -17.67 -17.10 19.72
C PRO A 254 -18.91 -16.31 19.23
N GLU A 255 -19.33 -15.26 19.94
CA GLU A 255 -20.56 -14.50 19.65
C GLU A 255 -20.57 -13.89 18.23
N ILE A 256 -19.50 -13.18 17.86
CA ILE A 256 -19.44 -12.42 16.59
C ILE A 256 -18.71 -13.17 15.46
N SER A 257 -17.88 -14.16 15.83
CA SER A 257 -17.04 -14.97 14.94
C SER A 257 -16.72 -16.30 15.61
N ASP A 258 -16.48 -17.37 14.85
CA ASP A 258 -16.08 -18.67 15.38
C ASP A 258 -14.61 -18.72 15.81
N ASP A 259 -13.75 -17.89 15.22
CA ASP A 259 -12.31 -17.89 15.48
C ASP A 259 -11.70 -16.49 15.60
N ILE A 260 -10.50 -16.45 16.20
CA ILE A 260 -9.71 -15.23 16.42
C ILE A 260 -9.12 -14.67 15.13
N VAL A 261 -8.92 -15.50 14.10
CA VAL A 261 -8.27 -15.11 12.84
C VAL A 261 -9.18 -14.18 12.05
N ASN A 262 -10.47 -14.48 11.98
CA ASN A 262 -11.49 -13.63 11.38
C ASN A 262 -11.60 -12.28 12.12
N ILE A 263 -11.51 -12.26 13.46
CA ILE A 263 -11.53 -11.02 14.25
C ILE A 263 -10.29 -10.17 13.96
N ASP A 264 -9.10 -10.78 14.00
CA ASP A 264 -7.85 -10.07 13.73
C ASP A 264 -7.80 -9.53 12.30
N ARG A 265 -8.16 -10.36 11.31
CA ARG A 265 -8.25 -9.95 9.90
C ARG A 265 -9.28 -8.85 9.70
N ALA A 266 -10.43 -8.89 10.37
CA ALA A 266 -11.43 -7.84 10.29
C ALA A 266 -10.88 -6.48 10.77
N MET A 267 -10.15 -6.45 11.88
CA MET A 267 -9.54 -5.20 12.35
C MET A 267 -8.39 -4.73 11.46
N LYS A 268 -7.56 -5.67 10.98
CA LYS A 268 -6.44 -5.35 10.08
C LYS A 268 -6.92 -4.82 8.74
N TRP A 269 -7.97 -5.40 8.16
CA TRP A 269 -8.42 -5.07 6.81
C TRP A 269 -9.53 -4.02 6.76
N GLY A 270 -10.32 -3.88 7.84
CA GLY A 270 -11.43 -2.94 7.96
C GLY A 270 -11.06 -1.62 8.64
N TYR A 271 -10.10 -1.65 9.56
CA TYR A 271 -9.61 -0.46 10.29
C TYR A 271 -8.12 -0.18 10.06
N ASN A 272 -7.47 -0.92 9.17
CA ASN A 272 -6.05 -0.79 8.83
C ASN A 272 -5.13 -0.83 10.06
N TRP A 273 -5.45 -1.68 11.04
CA TRP A 273 -4.52 -2.01 12.11
C TRP A 273 -3.41 -2.90 11.56
N GLU A 274 -2.18 -2.71 12.02
CA GLU A 274 -1.06 -3.56 11.61
C GLU A 274 -1.12 -4.95 12.29
N LEU A 275 -1.65 -5.02 13.52
CA LEU A 275 -1.94 -6.25 14.26
C LEU A 275 -3.40 -6.27 14.73
N GLY A 276 -4.05 -7.42 14.65
CA GLY A 276 -5.38 -7.62 15.22
C GLY A 276 -5.37 -7.71 16.75
N PRO A 277 -6.54 -7.64 17.43
CA PRO A 277 -6.62 -7.76 18.89
C PRO A 277 -5.83 -8.93 19.51
N PHE A 278 -5.94 -10.15 18.98
CA PHE A 278 -5.26 -11.31 19.59
C PHE A 278 -3.76 -11.30 19.27
N GLU A 279 -3.37 -10.93 18.05
CA GLU A 279 -1.97 -10.68 17.69
C GLU A 279 -1.32 -9.58 18.57
N LEU A 280 -2.07 -8.51 18.89
CA LEU A 280 -1.64 -7.44 19.81
C LEU A 280 -1.46 -7.96 21.23
N TRP A 281 -2.36 -8.84 21.68
CA TRP A 281 -2.26 -9.43 23.01
C TRP A 281 -1.00 -10.31 23.15
N ASP A 282 -0.70 -11.10 22.13
CA ASP A 282 0.55 -11.88 22.08
C ASP A 282 1.78 -10.95 22.06
N ALA A 283 1.73 -9.86 21.27
CA ALA A 283 2.83 -8.90 21.17
C ALA A 283 3.20 -8.25 22.51
N ILE A 284 2.20 -7.90 23.34
CA ILE A 284 2.44 -7.30 24.67
C ILE A 284 2.71 -8.35 25.76
N GLY A 285 2.63 -9.64 25.42
CA GLY A 285 2.78 -10.77 26.32
C GLY A 285 1.48 -11.08 27.07
N LEU A 286 0.80 -12.15 26.67
CA LEU A 286 -0.49 -12.56 27.23
C LEU A 286 -0.43 -12.79 28.75
N LYS A 287 0.49 -13.63 29.23
CA LYS A 287 0.55 -14.00 30.66
C LYS A 287 0.89 -12.82 31.56
N SER A 288 1.80 -11.95 31.14
CA SER A 288 2.19 -10.75 31.90
C SER A 288 1.09 -9.69 31.91
N SER A 289 0.44 -9.49 30.77
CA SER A 289 -0.65 -8.52 30.64
C SER A 289 -1.89 -8.95 31.43
N VAL A 290 -2.26 -10.23 31.41
CA VAL A 290 -3.37 -10.76 32.23
C VAL A 290 -3.10 -10.59 33.72
N LYS A 291 -1.89 -10.94 34.20
CA LYS A 291 -1.52 -10.70 35.61
C LYS A 291 -1.64 -9.23 36.02
N ARG A 292 -1.27 -8.31 35.12
CA ARG A 292 -1.43 -6.86 35.34
C ARG A 292 -2.90 -6.47 35.39
N MET A 293 -3.72 -6.98 34.47
CA MET A 293 -5.18 -6.73 34.43
C MET A 293 -5.86 -7.24 35.71
N GLU A 294 -5.54 -8.44 36.18
CA GLU A 294 -6.06 -9.00 37.45
C GLU A 294 -5.66 -8.12 38.65
N LYS A 295 -4.41 -7.66 38.72
CA LYS A 295 -3.94 -6.75 39.78
C LYS A 295 -4.65 -5.39 39.73
N GLU A 296 -5.03 -4.93 38.54
CA GLU A 296 -5.80 -3.70 38.32
C GLU A 296 -7.31 -3.90 38.55
N GLY A 297 -7.77 -5.11 38.88
CA GLY A 297 -9.17 -5.43 39.20
C GLY A 297 -10.05 -5.71 37.98
N GLU A 298 -9.47 -5.97 36.81
CA GLU A 298 -10.23 -6.32 35.61
C GLU A 298 -10.76 -7.76 35.67
N SER A 299 -11.93 -8.00 35.08
CA SER A 299 -12.46 -9.36 34.90
C SER A 299 -11.89 -9.96 33.62
N ILE A 300 -11.22 -11.11 33.73
CA ILE A 300 -10.65 -11.81 32.58
C ILE A 300 -11.73 -12.70 31.94
N PRO A 301 -11.89 -12.70 30.61
CA PRO A 301 -12.89 -13.53 29.95
C PRO A 301 -12.67 -15.03 30.27
N PRO A 302 -13.73 -15.80 30.62
CA PRO A 302 -13.58 -17.19 31.05
C PRO A 302 -12.81 -18.08 30.08
N LEU A 303 -12.94 -17.83 28.76
CA LEU A 303 -12.19 -18.54 27.73
C LEU A 303 -10.67 -18.33 27.85
N VAL A 304 -10.24 -17.09 28.12
CA VAL A 304 -8.82 -16.76 28.29
C VAL A 304 -8.28 -17.33 29.61
N GLU A 305 -9.06 -17.29 30.68
CA GLU A 305 -8.67 -17.95 31.93
C GLU A 305 -8.49 -19.46 31.76
N ALA A 306 -9.44 -20.13 31.10
CA ALA A 306 -9.38 -21.56 30.84
C ALA A 306 -8.18 -21.90 29.94
N PHE A 307 -7.90 -21.06 28.94
CA PHE A 307 -6.75 -21.17 28.06
C PHE A 307 -5.41 -21.12 28.83
N LEU A 308 -5.23 -20.11 29.69
CA LEU A 308 -4.03 -19.97 30.53
C LEU A 308 -3.90 -21.10 31.56
N LYS A 309 -5.01 -21.55 32.16
CA LYS A 309 -5.03 -22.68 33.11
C LYS A 309 -4.58 -23.99 32.49
N LYS A 310 -4.82 -24.19 31.18
CA LYS A 310 -4.32 -25.34 30.42
C LYS A 310 -2.83 -25.25 30.08
N GLY A 311 -2.16 -24.13 30.42
CA GLY A 311 -0.72 -23.95 30.26
C GLY A 311 -0.30 -23.24 28.98
N TYR A 312 -1.24 -22.84 28.13
CA TYR A 312 -0.94 -22.04 26.95
C TYR A 312 -0.62 -20.58 27.33
N ASP A 313 0.20 -19.90 26.54
CA ASP A 313 0.66 -18.54 26.81
C ASP A 313 0.73 -17.62 25.58
N SER A 314 0.25 -18.07 24.42
CA SER A 314 0.19 -17.30 23.16
C SER A 314 -0.99 -17.77 22.31
N PHE A 315 -1.78 -16.88 21.72
CA PHE A 315 -2.89 -17.26 20.84
C PHE A 315 -2.41 -17.79 19.49
N TYR A 316 -1.28 -17.29 19.01
CA TYR A 316 -0.63 -17.71 17.78
C TYR A 316 0.73 -18.35 18.03
N GLU A 317 1.07 -19.35 17.21
CA GLU A 317 2.42 -19.91 17.13
C GLU A 317 2.90 -19.86 15.69
N ARG A 318 4.18 -19.53 15.49
CA ARG A 318 4.82 -19.53 14.17
C ARG A 318 6.05 -20.40 14.18
N ARG A 319 6.09 -21.40 13.30
CA ARG A 319 7.21 -22.34 13.15
C ARG A 319 7.42 -22.66 11.69
N ASP A 320 8.65 -22.52 11.20
CA ASP A 320 9.04 -22.84 9.83
C ASP A 320 8.10 -22.21 8.76
N GLY A 321 7.74 -20.93 8.94
CA GLY A 321 6.85 -20.21 8.03
C GLY A 321 5.38 -20.64 8.06
N VAL A 322 5.00 -21.55 8.97
CA VAL A 322 3.62 -21.95 9.23
C VAL A 322 3.12 -21.21 10.46
N THR A 323 1.97 -20.55 10.34
CA THR A 323 1.29 -19.93 11.48
C THR A 323 0.11 -20.80 11.89
N THR A 324 0.03 -21.10 13.17
CA THR A 324 -1.11 -21.77 13.80
C THR A 324 -1.76 -20.82 14.79
N PHE A 325 -3.05 -21.01 15.04
CA PHE A 325 -3.84 -20.24 16.00
C PHE A 325 -4.59 -21.19 16.92
N PHE A 326 -4.81 -20.80 18.17
CA PHE A 326 -5.59 -21.60 19.10
C PHE A 326 -7.09 -21.48 18.79
N ASP A 327 -7.71 -22.57 18.34
CA ASP A 327 -9.15 -22.63 18.14
C ASP A 327 -9.85 -22.98 19.46
N PHE A 328 -10.65 -22.05 19.97
CA PHE A 328 -11.43 -22.25 21.20
C PHE A 328 -12.55 -23.29 21.07
N GLY A 329 -13.04 -23.54 19.84
CA GLY A 329 -14.04 -24.57 19.56
C GLY A 329 -13.46 -25.98 19.70
N THR A 330 -12.32 -26.26 19.05
CA THR A 330 -11.66 -27.57 19.15
C THR A 330 -10.71 -27.68 20.35
N THR A 331 -10.36 -26.57 21.00
CA THR A 331 -9.38 -26.46 22.09
C THR A 331 -7.98 -26.95 21.72
N GLN A 332 -7.58 -26.73 20.47
CA GLN A 332 -6.29 -27.14 19.91
C GLN A 332 -5.78 -26.07 18.94
N TYR A 333 -4.47 -26.05 18.70
CA TYR A 333 -3.91 -25.23 17.63
C TYR A 333 -4.28 -25.79 16.26
N GLN A 334 -4.70 -24.91 15.37
CA GLN A 334 -4.97 -25.21 13.97
C GLN A 334 -4.11 -24.35 13.06
N GLU A 335 -3.66 -24.92 11.96
CA GLU A 335 -2.93 -24.18 10.93
C GLU A 335 -3.84 -23.17 10.23
N ILE A 336 -3.35 -21.93 10.09
CA ILE A 336 -3.96 -20.95 9.19
C ILE A 336 -3.67 -21.40 7.77
N LYS A 337 -4.63 -22.08 7.16
CA LYS A 337 -4.53 -22.54 5.78
C LYS A 337 -4.65 -21.36 4.83
N GLU A 338 -3.53 -20.89 4.32
CA GLU A 338 -3.50 -19.93 3.23
C GLU A 338 -3.98 -20.61 1.92
N LYS A 339 -4.59 -19.81 1.05
CA LYS A 339 -4.99 -20.30 -0.28
C LYS A 339 -3.73 -20.65 -1.09
N PRO A 340 -3.78 -21.65 -2.00
CA PRO A 340 -2.64 -22.00 -2.85
C PRO A 340 -2.07 -20.81 -3.65
N GLU A 341 -2.92 -19.84 -4.00
CA GLU A 341 -2.53 -18.63 -4.72
C GLU A 341 -1.81 -17.58 -3.84
N VAL A 342 -1.78 -17.76 -2.52
CA VAL A 342 -1.08 -16.84 -1.59
C VAL A 342 0.33 -17.36 -1.34
N ILE A 343 1.32 -16.62 -1.84
CA ILE A 343 2.73 -16.87 -1.55
C ILE A 343 3.22 -15.80 -0.58
N LEU A 344 3.62 -16.22 0.63
CA LEU A 344 4.24 -15.34 1.63
C LEU A 344 5.76 -15.46 1.54
N LEU A 345 6.43 -14.41 1.08
CA LEU A 345 7.89 -14.37 0.96
C LEU A 345 8.56 -14.52 2.34
N SER A 346 7.97 -13.95 3.40
CA SER A 346 8.44 -14.13 4.78
C SER A 346 8.43 -15.59 5.23
N SER A 347 7.38 -16.35 4.91
CA SER A 347 7.31 -17.78 5.21
C SER A 347 8.36 -18.58 4.44
N LEU A 348 8.65 -18.23 3.18
CA LEU A 348 9.71 -18.87 2.40
C LEU A 348 11.10 -18.59 3.00
N LYS A 349 11.37 -17.35 3.44
CA LYS A 349 12.62 -17.01 4.13
C LYS A 349 12.82 -17.82 5.40
N GLU A 350 11.78 -17.97 6.22
CA GLU A 350 11.83 -18.81 7.43
C GLU A 350 12.10 -20.29 7.13
N ARG A 351 11.59 -20.80 6.01
CA ARG A 351 11.89 -22.13 5.47
C ARG A 351 13.26 -22.21 4.78
N ARG A 352 14.12 -21.21 4.96
CA ARG A 352 15.48 -21.11 4.40
C ARG A 352 15.52 -21.20 2.88
N LYS A 353 14.52 -20.62 2.21
CA LYS A 353 14.45 -20.52 0.74
C LYS A 353 15.17 -19.30 0.15
N THR A 354 15.81 -18.48 0.98
CA THR A 354 16.69 -17.41 0.50
C THR A 354 17.93 -18.04 -0.15
N VAL A 355 18.16 -17.70 -1.42
CA VAL A 355 19.28 -18.20 -2.24
C VAL A 355 20.50 -17.30 -2.07
N LEU A 356 20.29 -15.99 -2.22
CA LEU A 356 21.31 -14.93 -2.10
C LEU A 356 20.67 -13.70 -1.44
N SER A 357 21.46 -12.89 -0.72
CA SER A 357 20.96 -11.64 -0.12
C SER A 357 22.08 -10.66 0.14
N ASN A 358 21.76 -9.37 0.04
CA ASN A 358 22.55 -8.25 0.54
C ASN A 358 21.64 -7.23 1.26
N PRO A 359 22.14 -6.08 1.73
CA PRO A 359 21.31 -5.07 2.40
C PRO A 359 20.20 -4.44 1.55
N GLY A 360 20.29 -4.50 0.22
CA GLY A 360 19.31 -3.89 -0.69
C GLY A 360 18.20 -4.84 -1.15
N ALA A 361 18.51 -6.13 -1.30
CA ALA A 361 17.60 -7.11 -1.86
C ALA A 361 17.95 -8.58 -1.52
N SER A 362 16.98 -9.48 -1.69
CA SER A 362 17.12 -10.93 -1.49
C SER A 362 16.56 -11.70 -2.68
N LEU A 363 17.26 -12.74 -3.13
CA LEU A 363 16.74 -13.72 -4.09
C LEU A 363 16.14 -14.90 -3.34
N ILE A 364 14.88 -15.23 -3.60
CA ILE A 364 14.10 -16.23 -2.86
C ILE A 364 13.59 -17.28 -3.84
N ASP A 365 13.81 -18.56 -3.55
CA ASP A 365 13.23 -19.68 -4.31
C ASP A 365 11.72 -19.78 -4.09
N LEU A 366 10.92 -19.55 -5.13
CA LEU A 366 9.45 -19.70 -5.10
C LEU A 366 9.00 -21.14 -5.37
N GLY A 367 9.91 -22.06 -5.68
CA GLY A 367 9.62 -23.39 -6.21
C GLY A 367 9.32 -23.39 -7.71
N ASP A 368 9.15 -24.59 -8.27
CA ASP A 368 8.88 -24.84 -9.70
C ASP A 368 9.93 -24.24 -10.66
N GLY A 369 11.16 -24.08 -10.18
CA GLY A 369 12.23 -23.45 -10.96
C GLY A 369 12.09 -21.94 -11.13
N VAL A 370 11.29 -21.24 -10.30
CA VAL A 370 11.17 -19.77 -10.38
C VAL A 370 11.72 -19.13 -9.11
N ALA A 371 12.54 -18.09 -9.27
CA ALA A 371 13.02 -17.27 -8.15
C ALA A 371 12.29 -15.91 -8.09
N CYS A 372 12.33 -15.25 -6.93
CA CYS A 372 11.83 -13.89 -6.71
C CYS A 372 12.95 -13.00 -6.18
N LEU A 373 13.25 -11.91 -6.88
CA LEU A 373 14.11 -10.85 -6.40
C LEU A 373 13.27 -9.83 -5.63
N GLU A 374 13.41 -9.85 -4.31
CA GLU A 374 12.70 -8.99 -3.37
C GLU A 374 13.58 -7.82 -2.94
N PHE A 375 13.14 -6.59 -3.23
CA PHE A 375 13.74 -5.37 -2.68
C PHE A 375 13.25 -5.12 -1.26
N HIS A 376 14.16 -4.68 -0.39
CA HIS A 376 13.84 -4.41 1.02
C HIS A 376 14.64 -3.24 1.62
N SER A 377 15.32 -2.44 0.79
CA SER A 377 15.83 -1.13 1.20
C SER A 377 14.68 -0.21 1.64
N LYS A 378 14.99 0.89 2.34
CA LYS A 378 13.97 1.86 2.77
C LYS A 378 13.17 2.38 1.57
N MET A 379 11.84 2.21 1.61
CA MET A 379 10.91 2.51 0.50
C MET A 379 11.22 1.76 -0.81
N ASN A 380 11.99 0.67 -0.73
CA ASN A 380 12.54 -0.07 -1.87
C ASN A 380 13.24 0.83 -2.88
N THR A 381 13.98 1.82 -2.37
CA THR A 381 14.78 2.72 -3.21
C THR A 381 15.96 1.99 -3.85
N ILE A 382 16.27 2.36 -5.08
CA ILE A 382 17.30 1.70 -5.89
C ILE A 382 18.64 2.39 -5.61
N GLY A 383 19.60 1.61 -5.12
CA GLY A 383 20.99 2.02 -4.91
C GLY A 383 21.97 0.94 -5.38
N ALA A 384 23.24 1.11 -5.05
CA ALA A 384 24.32 0.20 -5.49
C ALA A 384 24.05 -1.27 -5.12
N ASP A 385 23.58 -1.53 -3.89
CA ASP A 385 23.24 -2.88 -3.44
C ASP A 385 22.12 -3.52 -4.28
N THR A 386 21.08 -2.75 -4.63
CA THR A 386 19.98 -3.23 -5.46
C THR A 386 20.46 -3.56 -6.87
N ILE A 387 21.27 -2.68 -7.47
CA ILE A 387 21.84 -2.88 -8.82
C ILE A 387 22.73 -4.11 -8.85
N GLN A 388 23.61 -4.26 -7.85
CA GLN A 388 24.47 -5.43 -7.72
C GLN A 388 23.65 -6.71 -7.56
N MET A 389 22.62 -6.70 -6.71
CA MET A 389 21.76 -7.85 -6.49
C MET A 389 20.96 -8.25 -7.74
N ILE A 390 20.55 -7.29 -8.59
CA ILE A 390 19.93 -7.61 -9.90
C ILE A 390 20.90 -8.45 -10.74
N ARG A 391 22.17 -8.04 -10.85
CA ARG A 391 23.17 -8.75 -11.66
C ARG A 391 23.47 -10.14 -11.10
N ASP A 392 23.65 -10.24 -9.79
CA ASP A 392 23.91 -11.52 -9.12
C ASP A 392 22.72 -12.47 -9.23
N ALA A 393 21.49 -11.93 -9.13
CA ALA A 393 20.27 -12.70 -9.33
C ALA A 393 20.17 -13.25 -10.75
N LEU A 394 20.48 -12.45 -11.78
CA LEU A 394 20.46 -12.95 -13.17
C LEU A 394 21.46 -14.09 -13.37
N LYS A 395 22.67 -13.99 -12.80
CA LYS A 395 23.65 -15.08 -12.87
C LYS A 395 23.11 -16.36 -12.25
N GLU A 396 22.63 -16.28 -11.01
CA GLU A 396 22.10 -17.43 -10.27
C GLU A 396 20.88 -18.04 -10.95
N VAL A 397 19.99 -17.21 -11.49
CA VAL A 397 18.80 -17.65 -12.23
C VAL A 397 19.19 -18.37 -13.52
N GLY A 398 20.19 -17.87 -14.26
CA GLY A 398 20.62 -18.49 -15.52
C GLY A 398 21.15 -19.92 -15.31
N GLU A 399 21.80 -20.16 -14.17
CA GLU A 399 22.37 -21.46 -13.84
C GLU A 399 21.35 -22.44 -13.22
N LYS A 400 20.41 -21.96 -12.41
CA LYS A 400 19.63 -22.83 -11.50
C LYS A 400 18.11 -22.71 -11.60
N PHE A 401 17.60 -21.75 -12.37
CA PHE A 401 16.17 -21.47 -12.45
C PHE A 401 15.70 -21.32 -13.91
N GLU A 402 14.40 -21.48 -14.12
CA GLU A 402 13.73 -21.28 -15.40
C GLU A 402 13.28 -19.83 -15.61
N GLY A 403 13.26 -19.00 -14.57
CA GLY A 403 12.97 -17.58 -14.70
C GLY A 403 12.89 -16.83 -13.38
N LEU A 404 12.62 -15.53 -13.47
CA LEU A 404 12.69 -14.59 -12.36
C LEU A 404 11.43 -13.74 -12.26
N VAL A 405 10.91 -13.60 -11.05
CA VAL A 405 9.99 -12.54 -10.67
C VAL A 405 10.78 -11.42 -10.00
N ILE A 406 10.60 -10.17 -10.41
CA ILE A 406 11.02 -9.00 -9.62
C ILE A 406 9.78 -8.48 -8.91
N GLY A 407 9.72 -8.67 -7.59
CA GLY A 407 8.52 -8.41 -6.79
C GLY A 407 8.79 -8.46 -5.30
N ASN A 408 7.96 -7.79 -4.50
CA ASN A 408 8.08 -7.78 -3.04
C ASN A 408 6.71 -7.65 -2.36
N GLN A 409 6.67 -7.63 -1.03
CA GLN A 409 5.44 -7.51 -0.24
C GLN A 409 5.45 -6.33 0.76
N ALA A 410 6.30 -5.32 0.52
CA ALA A 410 6.34 -4.09 1.32
C ALA A 410 5.13 -3.17 1.02
N GLU A 411 5.12 -1.91 1.50
CA GLU A 411 4.03 -0.96 1.18
C GLU A 411 4.01 -0.59 -0.30
N ASN A 412 5.18 -0.41 -0.90
CA ASN A 412 5.37 0.06 -2.28
C ASN A 412 6.34 -0.85 -3.04
N PHE A 413 6.14 -1.01 -4.35
CA PHE A 413 7.10 -1.74 -5.18
C PHE A 413 8.48 -1.06 -5.16
N SER A 414 8.54 0.23 -5.51
CA SER A 414 9.73 1.08 -5.40
C SER A 414 9.38 2.55 -5.59
N ALA A 415 9.96 3.40 -4.74
CA ALA A 415 9.88 4.86 -4.86
C ALA A 415 10.87 5.46 -5.90
N GLY A 416 11.73 4.64 -6.52
CA GLY A 416 12.73 5.08 -7.49
C GLY A 416 14.14 5.16 -6.93
N ALA A 417 14.99 5.98 -7.57
CA ALA A 417 16.38 6.19 -7.15
C ALA A 417 16.48 6.94 -5.81
N ASN A 418 17.59 6.72 -5.09
CA ASN A 418 17.86 7.44 -3.86
C ASN A 418 18.32 8.89 -4.15
N LEU A 419 17.38 9.84 -4.12
CA LEU A 419 17.66 11.26 -4.38
C LEU A 419 18.64 11.90 -3.38
N MET A 420 18.69 11.42 -2.13
CA MET A 420 19.68 11.92 -1.15
C MET A 420 21.09 11.58 -1.60
N LEU A 421 21.32 10.34 -2.05
CA LEU A 421 22.61 9.89 -2.54
C LEU A 421 23.03 10.73 -3.76
N ILE A 422 22.13 10.89 -4.74
CA ILE A 422 22.40 11.70 -5.93
C ILE A 422 22.77 13.14 -5.55
N LEU A 423 22.02 13.76 -4.63
CA LEU A 423 22.31 15.13 -4.21
C LEU A 423 23.70 15.26 -3.56
N PHE A 424 24.09 14.29 -2.72
CA PHE A 424 25.42 14.30 -2.10
C PHE A 424 26.53 14.16 -3.14
N GLU A 425 26.42 13.23 -4.09
CA GLU A 425 27.42 13.09 -5.15
C GLU A 425 27.51 14.35 -6.04
N ILE A 426 26.40 15.06 -6.26
CA ILE A 426 26.39 16.34 -6.98
C ILE A 426 27.12 17.42 -6.16
N GLN A 427 26.86 17.53 -4.87
CA GLN A 427 27.45 18.53 -3.99
C GLN A 427 28.96 18.32 -3.79
N ASP A 428 29.41 17.07 -3.79
CA ASP A 428 30.82 16.69 -3.73
C ASP A 428 31.51 16.73 -5.12
N GLU A 429 30.78 17.10 -6.17
CA GLU A 429 31.27 17.16 -7.57
C GLU A 429 31.82 15.82 -8.10
N ASN A 430 31.31 14.70 -7.60
CA ASN A 430 31.72 13.34 -7.99
C ASN A 430 31.07 12.90 -9.31
N TRP A 431 31.28 13.66 -10.39
CA TRP A 431 30.63 13.43 -11.69
C TRP A 431 30.88 12.03 -12.27
N GLU A 432 32.09 11.49 -12.09
CA GLU A 432 32.44 10.13 -12.53
C GLU A 432 31.66 9.05 -11.78
N ASP A 433 31.33 9.25 -10.51
CA ASP A 433 30.52 8.31 -9.73
C ASP A 433 29.05 8.37 -10.16
N ILE A 434 28.52 9.56 -10.42
CA ILE A 434 27.15 9.73 -10.95
C ILE A 434 27.04 9.02 -12.31
N GLU A 435 28.00 9.25 -13.23
CA GLU A 435 28.01 8.60 -14.53
C GLU A 435 28.09 7.08 -14.40
N ARG A 436 29.00 6.57 -13.57
CA ARG A 436 29.15 5.14 -13.32
C ARG A 436 27.88 4.53 -12.73
N MET A 437 27.21 5.22 -11.81
CA MET A 437 25.96 4.77 -11.22
C MET A 437 24.84 4.67 -12.26
N VAL A 438 24.65 5.71 -13.08
CA VAL A 438 23.64 5.72 -14.15
C VAL A 438 23.94 4.61 -15.17
N LYS A 439 25.20 4.51 -15.61
CA LYS A 439 25.63 3.47 -16.55
C LYS A 439 25.43 2.07 -15.97
N ALA A 440 25.80 1.82 -14.71
CA ALA A 440 25.61 0.53 -14.07
C ALA A 440 24.12 0.15 -13.98
N PHE A 441 23.23 1.14 -13.79
CA PHE A 441 21.79 0.91 -13.81
C PHE A 441 21.29 0.58 -15.23
N GLN A 442 21.67 1.37 -16.25
CA GLN A 442 21.37 1.08 -17.65
C GLN A 442 21.85 -0.32 -18.06
N ASP A 443 23.10 -0.66 -17.77
CA ASP A 443 23.71 -1.96 -18.09
C ASP A 443 22.92 -3.11 -17.43
N SER A 444 22.52 -2.94 -16.17
CA SER A 444 21.74 -3.94 -15.43
C SER A 444 20.35 -4.12 -16.00
N LEU A 445 19.67 -3.04 -16.40
CA LEU A 445 18.36 -3.13 -17.05
C LEU A 445 18.45 -3.73 -18.46
N MET A 446 19.54 -3.49 -19.20
CA MET A 446 19.77 -4.16 -20.48
C MET A 446 20.05 -5.65 -20.28
N ALA A 447 20.77 -6.02 -19.22
CA ALA A 447 20.97 -7.41 -18.84
C ALA A 447 19.63 -8.09 -18.52
N VAL A 448 18.71 -7.43 -17.80
CA VAL A 448 17.34 -7.92 -17.56
C VAL A 448 16.57 -8.10 -18.87
N LYS A 449 16.57 -7.08 -19.75
CA LYS A 449 15.81 -7.08 -21.00
C LYS A 449 16.23 -8.19 -21.97
N TYR A 450 17.54 -8.46 -22.04
CA TYR A 450 18.12 -9.43 -22.95
C TYR A 450 18.44 -10.78 -22.30
N PHE A 451 17.94 -11.00 -21.08
CA PHE A 451 18.19 -12.22 -20.35
C PHE A 451 17.56 -13.44 -21.03
N GLU A 452 18.28 -14.56 -21.05
CA GLU A 452 17.88 -15.77 -21.75
C GLU A 452 16.66 -16.48 -21.14
N LYS A 453 16.41 -16.25 -19.84
CA LYS A 453 15.21 -16.71 -19.13
C LYS A 453 14.21 -15.56 -18.97
N PRO A 454 12.89 -15.84 -18.92
CA PRO A 454 11.89 -14.81 -18.73
C PRO A 454 12.02 -14.12 -17.36
N VAL A 455 12.02 -12.78 -17.38
CA VAL A 455 11.92 -11.92 -16.19
C VAL A 455 10.56 -11.20 -16.19
N VAL A 456 9.79 -11.38 -15.14
CA VAL A 456 8.46 -10.78 -14.96
C VAL A 456 8.47 -9.80 -13.79
N ALA A 457 8.09 -8.55 -14.03
CA ALA A 457 7.89 -7.58 -12.95
C ALA A 457 6.52 -7.76 -12.30
N ALA A 458 6.45 -7.62 -10.98
CA ALA A 458 5.23 -7.68 -10.18
C ALA A 458 4.95 -6.34 -9.45
N PRO A 459 4.67 -5.24 -10.17
CA PRO A 459 4.53 -3.91 -9.55
C PRO A 459 3.19 -3.72 -8.83
N PHE A 460 3.22 -2.91 -7.77
CA PHE A 460 2.07 -2.53 -6.93
C PHE A 460 2.39 -1.25 -6.15
N GLY A 461 1.36 -0.57 -5.63
CA GLY A 461 1.56 0.66 -4.86
C GLY A 461 2.35 1.69 -5.67
N LEU A 462 3.22 2.47 -5.03
CA LEU A 462 4.13 3.35 -5.75
C LEU A 462 5.17 2.53 -6.54
N THR A 463 5.20 2.73 -7.86
CA THR A 463 6.15 2.17 -8.83
C THR A 463 6.68 3.33 -9.67
N LEU A 464 7.54 4.15 -9.07
CA LEU A 464 7.94 5.44 -9.62
C LEU A 464 9.40 5.46 -10.07
N ALA A 465 9.71 6.31 -11.04
CA ALA A 465 11.07 6.58 -11.53
C ALA A 465 11.82 5.26 -11.86
N GLY A 466 13.00 5.02 -11.29
CA GLY A 466 13.75 3.78 -11.49
C GLY A 466 12.95 2.48 -11.24
N GLY A 467 11.95 2.49 -10.36
CA GLY A 467 11.05 1.35 -10.17
C GLY A 467 10.17 1.07 -11.39
N CYS A 468 9.72 2.14 -12.06
CA CYS A 468 9.05 2.05 -13.36
C CYS A 468 10.03 1.56 -14.43
N GLU A 469 11.28 2.06 -14.45
CA GLU A 469 12.30 1.65 -15.42
C GLU A 469 12.65 0.15 -15.33
N ILE A 470 12.79 -0.40 -14.11
CA ILE A 470 12.97 -1.84 -13.89
C ILE A 470 11.81 -2.63 -14.53
N CYS A 471 10.57 -2.17 -14.32
CA CYS A 471 9.42 -2.82 -14.93
C CYS A 471 9.47 -2.74 -16.45
N LEU A 472 9.82 -1.57 -17.00
CA LEU A 472 9.92 -1.35 -18.45
C LEU A 472 10.95 -2.28 -19.12
N ALA A 473 12.02 -2.64 -18.41
CA ALA A 473 13.05 -3.57 -18.87
C ALA A 473 12.62 -5.05 -18.86
N CYS A 474 11.61 -5.43 -18.07
CA CYS A 474 11.17 -6.82 -17.96
C CYS A 474 10.43 -7.30 -19.22
N ALA A 475 10.49 -8.62 -19.47
CA ALA A 475 9.82 -9.25 -20.60
C ALA A 475 8.29 -9.08 -20.54
N LYS A 476 7.73 -9.10 -19.32
CA LYS A 476 6.30 -8.95 -19.05
C LYS A 476 6.07 -8.32 -17.69
N MET A 477 4.90 -7.72 -17.50
CA MET A 477 4.42 -7.28 -16.20
C MET A 477 3.16 -8.05 -15.78
N GLN A 478 3.12 -8.44 -14.51
CA GLN A 478 1.93 -8.84 -13.78
C GLN A 478 1.69 -7.79 -12.70
N ALA A 479 0.87 -6.78 -12.97
CA ALA A 479 0.68 -5.66 -12.05
C ALA A 479 -0.50 -5.88 -11.10
N ALA A 480 -0.44 -5.37 -9.87
CA ALA A 480 -1.64 -5.23 -9.05
C ALA A 480 -2.61 -4.21 -9.68
N ALA A 481 -3.92 -4.34 -9.43
CA ALA A 481 -4.89 -3.37 -9.95
C ALA A 481 -4.58 -1.93 -9.51
N GLU A 482 -4.19 -1.74 -8.24
CA GLU A 482 -3.83 -0.48 -7.60
C GLU A 482 -2.32 -0.17 -7.73
N THR A 483 -1.77 -0.28 -8.93
CA THR A 483 -0.40 0.13 -9.25
C THR A 483 -0.36 1.59 -9.69
N TYR A 484 0.42 2.40 -8.95
CA TYR A 484 0.68 3.81 -9.22
C TYR A 484 2.03 3.95 -9.92
N MET A 485 2.01 3.98 -11.25
CA MET A 485 3.21 3.83 -12.09
C MET A 485 3.50 5.09 -12.91
N GLY A 486 4.74 5.55 -12.90
CA GLY A 486 5.15 6.69 -13.72
C GLY A 486 6.62 7.04 -13.66
N LEU A 487 7.08 7.73 -14.70
CA LEU A 487 8.40 8.36 -14.78
C LEU A 487 8.23 9.83 -14.34
N VAL A 488 8.76 10.16 -13.16
CA VAL A 488 8.48 11.41 -12.42
C VAL A 488 9.70 12.31 -12.26
N GLU A 489 10.84 11.91 -12.82
CA GLU A 489 12.16 12.53 -12.68
C GLU A 489 12.17 14.00 -13.10
N VAL A 490 11.38 14.37 -14.12
CA VAL A 490 11.24 15.78 -14.56
C VAL A 490 10.68 16.68 -13.46
N GLY A 491 9.90 16.13 -12.54
CA GLY A 491 9.38 16.84 -11.37
C GLY A 491 10.45 17.26 -10.36
N VAL A 492 11.63 16.64 -10.41
CA VAL A 492 12.81 17.03 -9.60
C VAL A 492 13.92 17.67 -10.44
N GLY A 493 13.65 18.02 -11.70
CA GLY A 493 14.64 18.63 -12.60
C GLY A 493 15.54 17.64 -13.35
N LEU A 494 15.28 16.34 -13.24
CA LEU A 494 16.05 15.28 -13.91
C LEU A 494 15.25 14.67 -15.06
N ILE A 495 15.81 13.66 -15.74
CA ILE A 495 15.10 12.83 -16.72
C ILE A 495 15.27 11.34 -16.36
N PRO A 496 14.38 10.44 -16.84
CA PRO A 496 14.57 9.01 -16.66
C PRO A 496 15.81 8.55 -17.44
N ALA A 497 16.77 7.96 -16.73
CA ALA A 497 18.11 7.66 -17.27
C ALA A 497 18.57 6.22 -17.05
N GLY A 498 17.75 5.35 -16.44
CA GLY A 498 17.98 3.91 -16.41
C GLY A 498 17.61 3.20 -17.73
N GLY A 499 17.13 3.94 -18.74
CA GLY A 499 16.57 3.40 -19.98
C GLY A 499 15.08 3.68 -20.15
N GLY A 500 14.43 4.37 -19.21
CA GLY A 500 13.00 4.66 -19.24
C GLY A 500 12.57 5.51 -20.42
N THR A 501 13.34 6.54 -20.77
CA THR A 501 13.04 7.40 -21.93
C THR A 501 13.13 6.61 -23.23
N LYS A 502 14.16 5.77 -23.35
CA LYS A 502 14.43 4.86 -24.45
C LYS A 502 13.35 3.81 -24.57
N GLU A 503 12.94 3.16 -23.49
CA GLU A 503 11.87 2.17 -23.52
C GLU A 503 10.53 2.81 -23.90
N MET A 504 10.23 4.01 -23.41
CA MET A 504 9.03 4.75 -23.83
C MET A 504 9.06 5.10 -25.32
N LEU A 505 10.21 5.54 -25.85
CA LEU A 505 10.42 5.76 -27.28
C LEU A 505 10.18 4.48 -28.10
N LEU A 506 10.83 3.38 -27.71
CA LEU A 506 10.72 2.10 -28.42
C LEU A 506 9.30 1.52 -28.41
N ARG A 507 8.63 1.59 -27.25
CA ARG A 507 7.25 1.08 -27.08
C ARG A 507 6.25 1.93 -27.85
N SER A 508 6.46 3.24 -27.91
CA SER A 508 5.55 4.12 -28.67
C SER A 508 5.49 3.78 -30.15
N THR A 509 6.57 3.22 -30.69
CA THR A 509 6.73 2.90 -32.10
C THR A 509 6.65 1.38 -32.37
N GLU A 510 6.41 0.55 -31.36
CA GLU A 510 6.47 -0.92 -31.48
C GLU A 510 5.39 -1.52 -32.38
N CYS A 511 4.27 -0.80 -32.54
CA CYS A 511 3.17 -1.21 -33.42
C CYS A 511 3.39 -0.87 -34.89
N ILE A 512 4.46 -0.15 -35.23
CA ILE A 512 4.81 0.22 -36.61
C ILE A 512 5.75 -0.85 -37.17
N PRO A 513 5.34 -1.65 -38.18
CA PRO A 513 6.24 -2.60 -38.80
C PRO A 513 7.44 -1.89 -39.45
N PRO A 514 8.67 -2.44 -39.36
CA PRO A 514 9.88 -1.78 -39.88
C PRO A 514 9.81 -1.41 -41.37
N GLU A 515 9.07 -2.19 -42.16
CA GLU A 515 8.94 -2.04 -43.60
C GLU A 515 7.92 -0.97 -44.00
N VAL A 516 7.12 -0.48 -43.05
CA VAL A 516 6.09 0.52 -43.30
C VAL A 516 6.69 1.91 -43.20
N ASP A 517 6.49 2.71 -44.25
CA ASP A 517 6.72 4.15 -44.22
C ASP A 517 5.51 4.82 -43.54
N ALA A 518 5.72 5.31 -42.32
CA ALA A 518 4.70 5.90 -41.47
C ALA A 518 5.26 7.14 -40.77
N ASP A 519 4.36 8.06 -40.38
CA ASP A 519 4.75 9.19 -39.54
C ASP A 519 4.90 8.73 -38.07
N TYR A 520 6.14 8.69 -37.59
CA TYR A 520 6.49 8.30 -36.21
C TYR A 520 6.17 9.40 -35.20
N PHE A 521 6.05 10.66 -35.63
CA PHE A 521 5.98 11.81 -34.75
C PHE A 521 4.78 11.79 -33.78
N PRO A 522 3.54 11.45 -34.18
CA PRO A 522 2.40 11.42 -33.25
C PRO A 522 2.58 10.43 -32.09
N PHE A 523 3.23 9.29 -32.35
CA PHE A 523 3.49 8.26 -31.35
C PHE A 523 4.56 8.70 -30.36
N ILE A 524 5.67 9.22 -30.89
CA ILE A 524 6.79 9.75 -30.10
C ILE A 524 6.34 10.95 -29.27
N ARG A 525 5.57 11.87 -29.86
CA ARG A 525 4.99 13.02 -29.16
C ARG A 525 4.14 12.58 -27.98
N ARG A 526 3.30 11.56 -28.12
CA ARG A 526 2.48 11.04 -27.01
C ARG A 526 3.36 10.50 -25.88
N ALA A 527 4.42 9.76 -26.19
CA ALA A 527 5.36 9.25 -25.18
C ALA A 527 6.13 10.40 -24.50
N PHE A 528 6.61 11.37 -25.28
CA PHE A 528 7.22 12.59 -24.78
C PHE A 528 6.29 13.36 -23.83
N GLU A 529 5.02 13.55 -24.20
CA GLU A 529 4.03 14.23 -23.35
C GLU A 529 3.72 13.43 -22.07
N THR A 530 3.78 12.10 -22.11
CA THR A 530 3.62 11.27 -20.89
C THR A 530 4.78 11.49 -19.93
N VAL A 531 6.02 11.43 -20.43
CA VAL A 531 7.23 11.57 -19.59
C VAL A 531 7.47 13.03 -19.17
N GLY A 532 7.41 13.97 -20.12
CA GLY A 532 7.68 15.39 -19.90
C GLY A 532 6.67 16.09 -19.00
N MET A 533 5.45 15.54 -18.87
CA MET A 533 4.45 16.01 -17.92
C MET A 533 4.43 15.22 -16.60
N ALA A 534 5.36 14.27 -16.40
CA ALA A 534 5.41 13.37 -15.26
C ALA A 534 4.05 12.69 -14.97
N LYS A 535 3.36 12.19 -16.01
CA LYS A 535 2.05 11.54 -15.82
C LYS A 535 2.24 10.26 -15.01
N VAL A 536 1.48 10.13 -13.92
CA VAL A 536 1.43 8.92 -13.08
C VAL A 536 0.09 8.24 -13.29
N ALA A 537 0.12 6.98 -13.72
CA ALA A 537 -1.07 6.15 -13.75
C ALA A 537 -1.54 5.87 -12.32
N THR A 538 -2.85 5.93 -12.08
CA THR A 538 -3.48 5.62 -10.78
C THR A 538 -4.06 4.20 -10.71
N SER A 539 -3.81 3.40 -11.75
CA SER A 539 -4.15 1.99 -11.83
C SER A 539 -3.33 1.30 -12.91
N ALA A 540 -3.18 -0.03 -12.84
CA ALA A 540 -2.54 -0.80 -13.91
C ALA A 540 -3.26 -0.63 -15.27
N LYS A 541 -4.59 -0.45 -15.27
CA LYS A 541 -5.34 -0.22 -16.51
C LYS A 541 -5.02 1.14 -17.14
N GLU A 542 -4.80 2.16 -16.32
CA GLU A 542 -4.33 3.46 -16.79
C GLU A 542 -2.86 3.40 -17.25
N ALA A 543 -2.02 2.61 -16.58
CA ALA A 543 -0.63 2.39 -16.99
C ALA A 543 -0.54 1.79 -18.40
N GLN A 544 -1.47 0.89 -18.77
CA GLN A 544 -1.61 0.41 -20.16
C GLN A 544 -1.97 1.55 -21.13
N LYS A 545 -2.88 2.46 -20.75
CA LYS A 545 -3.27 3.60 -21.59
C LYS A 545 -2.14 4.62 -21.75
N LEU A 546 -1.28 4.79 -20.75
CA LEU A 546 -0.15 5.72 -20.79
C LEU A 546 1.09 5.14 -21.49
N GLY A 547 1.13 3.83 -21.76
CA GLY A 547 2.24 3.15 -22.44
C GLY A 547 3.30 2.57 -21.51
N PHE A 548 3.13 2.69 -20.19
CA PHE A 548 4.00 2.05 -19.20
C PHE A 548 3.85 0.53 -19.19
N MET A 549 2.64 0.03 -19.44
CA MET A 549 2.35 -1.39 -19.62
C MET A 549 1.91 -1.66 -21.06
N ARG A 550 2.24 -2.85 -21.58
CA ARG A 550 1.74 -3.34 -22.87
C ARG A 550 0.33 -3.89 -22.72
N ALA A 551 -0.37 -4.02 -23.85
CA ALA A 551 -1.71 -4.64 -23.87
C ALA A 551 -1.67 -6.13 -23.47
N THR A 552 -0.52 -6.79 -23.65
CA THR A 552 -0.27 -8.21 -23.29
C THR A 552 0.10 -8.42 -21.82
N ASP A 553 0.40 -7.35 -21.09
CA ASP A 553 0.64 -7.41 -19.64
C ASP A 553 -0.67 -7.71 -18.90
N ARG A 554 -0.54 -8.39 -17.77
CA ARG A 554 -1.69 -8.90 -17.00
C ARG A 554 -1.86 -8.14 -15.68
N ILE A 555 -3.07 -8.19 -15.13
CA ILE A 555 -3.47 -7.48 -13.91
C ILE A 555 -3.98 -8.50 -12.88
N SER A 556 -3.42 -8.48 -11.68
CA SER A 556 -3.92 -9.19 -10.51
C SER A 556 -4.87 -8.27 -9.74
N ILE A 557 -6.14 -8.65 -9.64
CA ILE A 557 -7.12 -7.86 -8.89
C ILE A 557 -6.88 -8.02 -7.38
N ASN A 558 -6.62 -9.24 -6.92
CA ASN A 558 -6.21 -9.49 -5.54
C ASN A 558 -4.69 -9.33 -5.40
N ARG A 559 -4.26 -8.39 -4.56
CA ARG A 559 -2.84 -8.14 -4.30
C ARG A 559 -2.14 -9.34 -3.65
N ASP A 560 -2.84 -10.14 -2.86
CA ASP A 560 -2.24 -11.30 -2.18
C ASP A 560 -1.82 -12.39 -3.17
N PHE A 561 -2.42 -12.42 -4.36
CA PHE A 561 -2.11 -13.38 -5.43
C PHE A 561 -1.02 -12.89 -6.40
N LEU A 562 -0.53 -11.67 -6.23
CA LEU A 562 0.36 -11.00 -7.18
C LEU A 562 1.63 -11.81 -7.49
N ILE A 563 2.34 -12.27 -6.46
CA ILE A 563 3.57 -13.06 -6.62
C ILE A 563 3.28 -14.41 -7.27
N HIS A 564 2.17 -15.05 -6.93
CA HIS A 564 1.73 -16.29 -7.55
C HIS A 564 1.39 -16.09 -9.04
N ASP A 565 0.60 -15.07 -9.37
CA ASP A 565 0.25 -14.76 -10.75
C ASP A 565 1.49 -14.40 -11.59
N ALA A 566 2.46 -13.70 -10.99
CA ALA A 566 3.73 -13.35 -11.63
C ALA A 566 4.57 -14.61 -11.88
N LYS A 567 4.67 -15.52 -10.89
CA LYS A 567 5.30 -16.83 -11.05
C LYS A 567 4.64 -17.63 -12.17
N ARG A 568 3.30 -17.66 -12.24
CA ARG A 568 2.57 -18.30 -13.34
C ARG A 568 2.91 -17.65 -14.68
N ALA A 569 3.01 -16.32 -14.75
CA ALA A 569 3.40 -15.62 -15.97
C ALA A 569 4.83 -15.99 -16.43
N VAL A 570 5.77 -16.20 -15.51
CA VAL A 570 7.10 -16.76 -15.82
C VAL A 570 6.96 -18.16 -16.44
N LEU A 571 6.24 -19.06 -15.77
CA LEU A 571 6.05 -20.43 -16.24
C LEU A 571 5.32 -20.51 -17.58
N ASP A 572 4.35 -19.63 -17.82
CA ASP A 572 3.65 -19.51 -19.11
C ASP A 572 4.65 -19.14 -20.22
N LEU A 573 5.52 -18.14 -20.00
CA LEU A 573 6.56 -17.77 -20.96
C LEU A 573 7.57 -18.91 -21.21
N VAL A 574 7.95 -19.65 -20.18
CA VAL A 574 8.82 -20.84 -20.33
C VAL A 574 8.15 -21.89 -21.23
N ARG A 575 6.86 -22.19 -21.01
CA ARG A 575 6.08 -23.13 -21.83
C ARG A 575 5.91 -22.66 -23.28
N GLU A 576 5.87 -21.35 -23.49
CA GLU A 576 5.83 -20.72 -24.82
C GLU A 576 7.20 -20.70 -25.51
N ASN A 577 8.24 -21.32 -24.93
CA ASN A 577 9.62 -21.31 -25.42
C ASN A 577 10.19 -19.90 -25.57
N TYR A 578 10.04 -19.09 -24.51
CA TYR A 578 10.55 -17.72 -24.44
C TYR A 578 11.94 -17.57 -25.05
N ARG A 579 12.10 -16.50 -25.84
CA ARG A 579 13.40 -16.01 -26.32
C ARG A 579 13.48 -14.52 -26.05
N PRO A 580 14.62 -14.01 -25.55
CA PRO A 580 14.78 -12.58 -25.37
C PRO A 580 14.63 -11.84 -26.69
N PRO A 581 14.14 -10.59 -26.66
CA PRO A 581 14.18 -9.72 -27.83
C PRO A 581 15.63 -9.54 -28.29
N ARG A 582 15.85 -9.21 -29.56
CA ARG A 582 17.18 -8.81 -30.04
C ARG A 582 17.37 -7.32 -29.86
N PRO A 583 18.58 -6.84 -29.48
CA PRO A 583 18.87 -5.42 -29.45
C PRO A 583 18.52 -4.75 -30.78
N ARG A 584 17.67 -3.70 -30.74
CA ARG A 584 17.33 -2.96 -31.95
C ARG A 584 18.54 -2.16 -32.43
N LYS A 585 18.97 -2.44 -33.66
CA LYS A 585 20.09 -1.73 -34.32
C LYS A 585 19.63 -0.61 -35.24
N THR A 586 18.34 -0.57 -35.56
CA THR A 586 17.74 0.30 -36.59
C THR A 586 16.47 0.95 -36.02
N ILE A 587 16.65 1.89 -35.11
CA ILE A 587 15.55 2.71 -34.56
C ILE A 587 15.46 3.97 -35.41
N LYS A 588 14.36 4.14 -36.16
CA LYS A 588 14.10 5.37 -36.91
C LYS A 588 13.74 6.50 -35.94
N VAL A 589 14.47 7.61 -36.00
CA VAL A 589 14.22 8.80 -35.19
C VAL A 589 13.60 9.92 -36.02
N VAL A 590 12.87 10.83 -35.36
CA VAL A 590 12.21 11.99 -36.02
C VAL A 590 13.13 13.19 -36.24
N GLY A 591 14.38 13.10 -35.76
CA GLY A 591 15.45 14.04 -36.03
C GLY A 591 15.13 15.49 -35.69
N GLU A 592 15.82 16.41 -36.37
CA GLU A 592 15.70 17.86 -36.14
C GLU A 592 14.28 18.40 -36.37
N LYS A 593 13.55 17.84 -37.34
CA LYS A 593 12.16 18.23 -37.62
C LYS A 593 11.27 17.90 -36.41
N GLY A 594 11.35 16.69 -35.89
CA GLY A 594 10.63 16.28 -34.70
C GLY A 594 11.05 17.08 -33.46
N LEU A 595 12.36 17.31 -33.28
CA LEU A 595 12.90 18.13 -32.21
C LEU A 595 12.29 19.54 -32.20
N ALA A 596 12.29 20.22 -33.35
CA ALA A 596 11.73 21.56 -33.49
C ALA A 596 10.24 21.60 -33.12
N LEU A 597 9.46 20.59 -33.54
CA LEU A 597 8.03 20.50 -33.21
C LEU A 597 7.80 20.28 -31.71
N LEU A 598 8.58 19.43 -31.06
CA LEU A 598 8.50 19.22 -29.60
C LEU A 598 8.88 20.49 -28.84
N GLN A 599 9.95 21.17 -29.25
CA GLN A 599 10.40 22.42 -28.65
C GLN A 599 9.38 23.55 -28.83
N MET A 600 8.73 23.63 -30.00
CA MET A 600 7.62 24.55 -30.23
C MET A 600 6.44 24.28 -29.29
N GLY A 601 6.12 23.01 -29.04
CA GLY A 601 5.11 22.62 -28.05
C GLY A 601 5.46 23.10 -26.64
N LEU A 602 6.71 22.90 -26.20
CA LEU A 602 7.20 23.39 -24.91
C LEU A 602 7.15 24.92 -24.81
N PHE A 603 7.55 25.62 -25.88
CA PHE A 603 7.46 27.08 -25.96
C PHE A 603 6.01 27.56 -25.75
N TYR A 604 5.04 26.98 -26.45
CA TYR A 604 3.63 27.34 -26.26
C TYR A 604 3.11 27.03 -24.86
N MET A 605 3.55 25.93 -24.25
CA MET A 605 3.17 25.59 -22.87
C MET A 605 3.72 26.62 -21.87
N ARG A 606 4.94 27.11 -22.08
CA ARG A 606 5.53 28.18 -21.25
C ARG A 606 4.78 29.49 -21.42
N GLU A 607 4.58 29.93 -22.66
CA GLU A 607 3.85 31.18 -22.94
C GLU A 607 2.40 31.12 -22.42
N GLY A 608 1.78 29.93 -22.42
CA GLY A 608 0.47 29.69 -21.82
C GLY A 608 0.46 29.58 -20.29
N GLY A 609 1.61 29.66 -19.62
CA GLY A 609 1.72 29.55 -18.15
C GLY A 609 1.52 28.14 -17.58
N TYR A 610 1.55 27.10 -18.42
CA TYR A 610 1.39 25.70 -17.98
C TYR A 610 2.66 25.11 -17.36
N ILE A 611 3.83 25.58 -17.81
CA ILE A 611 5.15 25.12 -17.36
C ILE A 611 6.06 26.32 -17.07
N SER A 612 7.03 26.17 -16.16
CA SER A 612 8.02 27.21 -15.89
C SER A 612 9.09 27.29 -17.00
N GLN A 613 9.90 28.35 -16.99
CA GLN A 613 11.07 28.45 -17.87
C GLN A 613 12.04 27.28 -17.64
N TYR A 614 12.16 26.80 -16.41
CA TYR A 614 13.04 25.68 -16.11
C TYR A 614 12.44 24.33 -16.49
N ASP A 615 11.11 24.18 -16.38
CA ASP A 615 10.42 23.02 -16.95
C ASP A 615 10.63 22.93 -18.47
N GLU A 616 10.62 24.07 -19.19
CA GLU A 616 10.97 24.10 -20.62
C GLU A 616 12.42 23.65 -20.86
N HIS A 617 13.38 24.06 -20.02
CA HIS A 617 14.77 23.65 -20.13
C HIS A 617 14.94 22.13 -19.98
N VAL A 618 14.36 21.54 -18.93
CA VAL A 618 14.37 20.08 -18.72
C VAL A 618 13.63 19.37 -19.87
N GLY A 619 12.48 19.91 -20.28
CA GLY A 619 11.72 19.40 -21.42
C GLY A 619 12.50 19.40 -22.72
N LYS A 620 13.36 20.39 -22.97
CA LYS A 620 14.23 20.45 -24.16
C LYS A 620 15.28 19.34 -24.16
N LYS A 621 15.87 19.01 -23.00
CA LYS A 621 16.77 17.85 -22.86
C LYS A 621 16.03 16.54 -23.14
N LEU A 622 14.79 16.42 -22.66
CA LEU A 622 13.95 15.25 -22.95
C LEU A 622 13.57 15.17 -24.45
N ALA A 623 13.22 16.29 -25.07
CA ALA A 623 12.88 16.36 -26.50
C ALA A 623 14.09 15.98 -27.38
N TYR A 624 15.29 16.37 -26.96
CA TYR A 624 16.55 15.99 -27.61
C TYR A 624 16.71 14.46 -27.66
N ILE A 625 16.43 13.75 -26.57
CA ILE A 625 16.50 12.28 -26.54
C ILE A 625 15.42 11.64 -27.43
N PHE A 626 14.15 12.06 -27.27
CA PHE A 626 13.02 11.50 -28.03
C PHE A 626 13.11 11.73 -29.55
N SER A 627 13.84 12.76 -29.97
CA SER A 627 14.10 13.05 -31.39
C SER A 627 15.33 12.34 -31.94
N GLY A 628 16.13 11.67 -31.11
CA GLY A 628 17.41 11.09 -31.52
C GLY A 628 18.51 12.14 -31.73
N GLY A 629 18.39 13.31 -31.11
CA GLY A 629 19.38 14.37 -31.17
C GLY A 629 19.35 15.20 -32.47
N HIS A 630 20.49 15.79 -32.80
CA HIS A 630 20.68 16.60 -34.02
C HIS A 630 21.00 15.71 -35.23
N LEU A 631 20.02 14.90 -35.64
CA LEU A 631 20.12 14.01 -36.79
C LEU A 631 19.06 14.35 -37.85
N PRO A 632 19.31 14.04 -39.14
CA PRO A 632 18.27 14.08 -40.16
C PRO A 632 17.07 13.19 -39.81
N ASP A 633 15.88 13.60 -40.25
CA ASP A 633 14.64 12.82 -40.08
C ASP A 633 14.78 11.42 -40.72
N GLY A 634 14.31 10.39 -40.03
CA GLY A 634 14.38 9.00 -40.48
C GLY A 634 15.73 8.33 -40.29
N THR A 635 16.73 9.00 -39.69
CA THR A 635 18.03 8.38 -39.38
C THR A 635 17.83 7.15 -38.48
N GLU A 636 18.55 6.08 -38.77
CA GLU A 636 18.53 4.86 -37.97
C GLU A 636 19.65 4.88 -36.93
N VAL A 637 19.27 4.66 -35.66
CA VAL A 637 20.21 4.61 -34.53
C VAL A 637 20.07 3.33 -33.72
N THR A 638 21.06 3.06 -32.86
CA THR A 638 21.04 1.90 -31.96
C THR A 638 20.38 2.22 -30.63
N GLU A 639 19.97 1.19 -29.87
CA GLU A 639 19.53 1.41 -28.48
C GLU A 639 20.61 2.07 -27.61
N GLN A 640 21.88 1.71 -27.82
CA GLN A 640 23.00 2.28 -27.08
C GLN A 640 23.13 3.78 -27.33
N TYR A 641 22.93 4.22 -28.58
CA TYR A 641 22.95 5.65 -28.92
C TYR A 641 21.93 6.45 -28.09
N ILE A 642 20.69 5.95 -27.98
CA ILE A 642 19.65 6.63 -27.18
C ILE A 642 19.99 6.59 -25.67
N LEU A 643 20.53 5.47 -25.16
CA LEU A 643 21.00 5.38 -23.77
C LEU A 643 22.13 6.36 -23.46
N ASP A 644 23.03 6.60 -24.41
CA ASP A 644 24.10 7.58 -24.26
C ASP A 644 23.54 9.01 -24.23
N LEU A 645 22.54 9.34 -25.07
CA LEU A 645 21.83 10.62 -25.00
C LEU A 645 21.10 10.82 -23.66
N GLU A 646 20.47 9.77 -23.12
CA GLU A 646 19.87 9.81 -21.78
C GLU A 646 20.92 10.14 -20.71
N ARG A 647 22.04 9.41 -20.71
CA ARG A 647 23.09 9.57 -19.69
C ARG A 647 23.72 10.96 -19.76
N GLU A 648 24.01 11.45 -20.96
CA GLU A 648 24.52 12.80 -21.19
C GLU A 648 23.54 13.87 -20.66
N ALA A 649 22.25 13.76 -21.03
CA ALA A 649 21.23 14.70 -20.60
C ALA A 649 21.04 14.70 -19.07
N PHE A 650 21.06 13.52 -18.45
CA PHE A 650 20.96 13.38 -16.99
C PHE A 650 22.13 14.06 -16.29
N LEU A 651 23.37 13.75 -16.69
CA LEU A 651 24.58 14.36 -16.11
C LEU A 651 24.58 15.87 -16.27
N SER A 652 24.20 16.37 -17.45
CA SER A 652 24.06 17.81 -17.70
C SER A 652 23.05 18.46 -16.75
N LEU A 653 21.93 17.80 -16.45
CA LEU A 653 20.91 18.32 -15.54
C LEU A 653 21.33 18.26 -14.06
N CYS A 654 22.17 17.29 -13.67
CA CYS A 654 22.76 17.22 -12.33
C CYS A 654 23.63 18.47 -12.04
N GLY A 655 24.30 19.02 -13.05
CA GLY A 655 25.09 20.25 -12.94
C GLY A 655 24.28 21.54 -12.77
N GLU A 656 22.96 21.50 -12.90
CA GLU A 656 22.11 22.69 -12.87
C GLU A 656 21.69 23.08 -11.44
N PRO A 657 21.94 24.32 -10.98
CA PRO A 657 21.55 24.77 -9.64
C PRO A 657 20.05 24.66 -9.36
N LYS A 658 19.20 24.86 -10.38
CA LYS A 658 17.75 24.75 -10.23
C LYS A 658 17.30 23.29 -10.03
N THR A 659 18.00 22.30 -10.59
CA THR A 659 17.76 20.87 -10.32
C THR A 659 18.09 20.55 -8.87
N GLN A 660 19.26 20.99 -8.37
CA GLN A 660 19.66 20.77 -6.98
C GLN A 660 18.63 21.35 -6.00
N ALA A 661 18.16 22.58 -6.26
CA ALA A 661 17.09 23.20 -5.47
C ALA A 661 15.76 22.40 -5.50
N ARG A 662 15.41 21.79 -6.64
CA ARG A 662 14.22 20.92 -6.75
C ARG A 662 14.39 19.62 -5.97
N ILE A 663 15.57 18.99 -6.03
CA ILE A 663 15.88 17.79 -5.26
C ILE A 663 15.83 18.08 -3.76
N GLU A 664 16.50 19.13 -3.29
CA GLU A 664 16.47 19.57 -1.89
C GLU A 664 15.04 19.85 -1.39
N TYR A 665 14.25 20.56 -2.20
CA TYR A 665 12.86 20.87 -1.85
C TYR A 665 11.99 19.61 -1.79
N MET A 666 12.16 18.66 -2.72
CA MET A 666 11.48 17.36 -2.68
C MET A 666 11.85 16.57 -1.43
N LEU A 667 13.13 16.50 -1.09
CA LEU A 667 13.61 15.80 0.11
C LEU A 667 13.08 16.44 1.41
N LYS A 668 12.96 17.77 1.43
CA LYS A 668 12.45 18.52 2.59
C LYS A 668 10.94 18.49 2.75
N THR A 669 10.19 18.52 1.64
CA THR A 669 8.73 18.76 1.66
C THR A 669 7.89 17.59 1.14
N GLY A 670 8.51 16.64 0.44
CA GLY A 670 7.83 15.58 -0.30
C GLY A 670 7.01 16.09 -1.49
N ARG A 671 7.24 17.33 -1.95
CA ARG A 671 6.51 17.95 -3.06
C ARG A 671 7.48 18.48 -4.12
N PRO A 672 7.11 18.48 -5.40
CA PRO A 672 7.93 19.07 -6.45
C PRO A 672 7.97 20.61 -6.31
N LEU A 673 9.13 21.20 -6.60
CA LEU A 673 9.32 22.65 -6.70
C LEU A 673 9.20 23.07 -8.17
N ARG A 674 8.35 24.06 -8.47
CA ARG A 674 8.25 24.68 -9.80
C ARG A 674 8.88 26.07 -9.79
N ASN A 675 10.21 26.11 -9.97
CA ASN A 675 11.07 27.30 -10.05
C ASN A 675 11.53 27.63 -11.48
#